data_AF-A0A845MMT4-F1
#
_entry.id   AF-A0A845MMT4-F1
#
_cell.length_a   1.000
_cell.length_b   1.000
_cell.length_c   1.000
_cell.angle_alpha   90.00
_cell.angle_beta   90.00
_cell.angle_gamma   90.00
#
_symmetry.space_group_name_H-M   'P 1'
#
loop_
_entity.id
_entity.type
_entity.pdbx_description
1 polymer ?
#
loop_
_entity_poly.entity_id
_entity_poly.type
_entity_poly.pdbx_seq_one_letter_code
_entity_poly.pdbx_strand_id
1 'polypeptide(L)'
;MRFVFALTTLSLALMGCNGGEDFSDATVPGCPAGAPCDQTVRGEVFVELTGPKISNVGYRCTGTEVVFFTSDSERTTTDTDGEATVIPPYTALCPASSREIEFFLGNGLFEGNKITLGSFLFPQQLRKDNFQVTVADLILPPTRSAVDDSVLYRSALLQALDNDGDADNEVSIQTRSAAELELGTGVDINDVIDENAGDIPSQPFDGYSDYNAFVLAWQDLLDNVDAALAAESKDSVARFEADTTAYEARITQAANRTRAGLYLLESAGECLLVDNCDFRADDGSRFALAMNSLVLPTGKVLAGGQLIRSTDTESEVDFVGLQSTASLSDTLLLVNSDTLTETVQLTGAGIGDTPPSNTDAQLQGRILGQTIYTGISTGGGSDFDLDYPNTAYTVQGNEKGEVAGELLGRAVPRPDDGDPGTSESPMPVRGTKTGSVEIALDASVLASVVGDYRVSLMRPCVGESDDGSECESIPNPTLEIGANYPESITRGSTTVDITTERVREDENDLADFCLSIGSDGLITAGDNGACGTANEVGMVTRTLPDSNSVNVFLRLAPGLDVRGVAPHYNVEIQGRIDLDGTCSPMYRLGDANFDDQIRAGWVDLQFLPAIQRSGWSSQESPADLERLVFASLQSGAVQFAEEGCIP
;
A
#
# COMPACT_ATOMS: atom_id res chain seq x y z
N MET A 1 -40.70 68.77 12.51
CA MET A 1 -40.25 68.96 13.90
C MET A 1 -40.72 67.73 14.67
N ARG A 2 -39.88 66.74 15.04
CA ARG A 2 -38.80 66.84 16.05
C ARG A 2 -39.45 67.33 17.36
N PHE A 3 -39.65 66.52 18.40
CA PHE A 3 -38.64 66.08 19.36
C PHE A 3 -39.31 65.12 20.37
N VAL A 4 -38.78 63.91 20.57
CA VAL A 4 -37.88 63.46 21.67
C VAL A 4 -38.64 62.97 22.90
N PHE A 5 -38.54 61.66 23.18
CA PHE A 5 -38.25 61.07 24.51
C PHE A 5 -38.27 59.51 24.54
N ALA A 6 -37.74 58.82 23.52
CA ALA A 6 -37.64 57.35 23.54
C ALA A 6 -36.26 56.81 23.08
N LEU A 7 -35.19 57.61 23.19
CA LEU A 7 -33.86 57.27 22.64
C LEU A 7 -32.70 57.45 23.64
N THR A 8 -32.97 57.40 24.95
CA THR A 8 -31.92 57.56 25.99
C THR A 8 -31.77 56.36 26.94
N THR A 9 -32.56 55.30 26.78
CA THR A 9 -32.40 54.06 27.58
C THR A 9 -31.83 52.87 26.81
N LEU A 10 -31.66 52.98 25.48
CA LEU A 10 -31.07 51.93 24.65
C LEU A 10 -29.55 52.11 24.37
N SER A 11 -28.96 53.21 24.83
CA SER A 11 -27.54 53.56 24.62
C SER A 11 -26.69 53.51 25.90
N LEU A 12 -27.24 53.01 27.00
CA LEU A 12 -26.52 52.75 28.27
C LEU A 12 -26.41 51.26 28.62
N ALA A 13 -26.90 50.36 27.76
CA ALA A 13 -26.69 48.91 27.85
C ALA A 13 -25.62 48.38 26.87
N LEU A 14 -24.98 49.27 26.09
CA LEU A 14 -23.93 48.93 25.10
C LEU A 14 -22.55 49.54 25.42
N MET A 15 -22.37 50.11 26.61
CA MET A 15 -21.05 50.49 27.15
C MET A 15 -21.03 50.18 28.64
N GLY A 16 -20.86 48.89 28.96
CA GLY A 16 -20.94 48.43 30.34
C GLY A 16 -20.75 46.94 30.55
N CYS A 17 -20.06 46.23 29.65
CA CYS A 17 -19.36 44.98 29.97
C CYS A 17 -18.00 45.02 29.27
N ASN A 18 -17.12 45.89 29.77
CA ASN A 18 -15.69 45.62 29.77
C ASN A 18 -15.38 45.18 31.20
N GLY A 19 -15.53 43.88 31.44
CA GLY A 19 -15.26 43.20 32.70
C GLY A 19 -15.04 41.75 32.32
N GLY A 20 -13.83 41.25 32.55
CA GLY A 20 -13.39 39.92 32.12
C GLY A 20 -14.18 38.82 32.78
N GLU A 21 -15.30 38.47 32.14
CA GLU A 21 -15.91 37.16 32.28
C GLU A 21 -15.29 36.28 31.20
N ASP A 22 -14.43 35.40 31.70
CA ASP A 22 -13.74 34.37 30.97
C ASP A 22 -14.79 33.37 30.43
N PHE A 23 -14.96 33.34 29.11
CA PHE A 23 -15.73 32.29 28.44
C PHE A 23 -14.83 31.12 28.01
N SER A 24 -13.60 30.99 28.55
CA SER A 24 -12.76 29.80 28.29
C SER A 24 -13.43 28.50 28.74
N ASP A 25 -14.40 28.57 29.64
CA ASP A 25 -15.11 27.42 30.18
C ASP A 25 -16.47 27.14 29.50
N ALA A 26 -16.86 27.94 28.50
CA ALA A 26 -18.02 27.66 27.67
C ALA A 26 -17.56 27.07 26.34
N THR A 27 -17.36 25.76 26.29
CA THR A 27 -17.23 24.99 25.04
C THR A 27 -18.57 25.05 24.31
N VAL A 28 -18.77 26.06 23.47
CA VAL A 28 -19.85 26.08 22.48
C VAL A 28 -19.30 25.37 21.24
N PRO A 29 -19.86 24.21 20.83
CA PRO A 29 -19.51 23.59 19.56
C PRO A 29 -20.06 24.49 18.45
N GLY A 30 -19.16 25.14 17.72
CA GLY A 30 -19.53 25.99 16.59
C GLY A 30 -18.93 27.39 16.68
N CYS A 31 -18.63 27.93 15.51
CA CYS A 31 -18.13 29.29 15.38
C CYS A 31 -19.20 30.31 15.74
N PRO A 32 -18.86 31.38 16.49
CA PRO A 32 -19.80 32.45 16.77
C PRO A 32 -20.28 33.09 15.47
N ALA A 33 -21.59 33.22 15.33
CA ALA A 33 -22.24 33.72 14.12
C ALA A 33 -21.62 35.06 13.64
N GLY A 34 -21.03 35.04 12.43
CA GLY A 34 -20.52 36.22 11.74
C GLY A 34 -18.99 36.40 11.69
N ALA A 35 -18.19 35.48 12.23
CA ALA A 35 -16.74 35.44 12.00
C ALA A 35 -16.37 34.33 11.00
N PRO A 36 -15.53 34.60 9.98
CA PRO A 36 -14.95 33.54 9.16
C PRO A 36 -13.97 32.76 10.04
N CYS A 37 -14.41 31.60 10.53
CA CYS A 37 -13.50 30.61 11.06
C CYS A 37 -12.87 29.90 9.86
N ASP A 38 -11.70 30.33 9.44
CA ASP A 38 -10.83 29.42 8.69
C ASP A 38 -10.40 28.32 9.64
N GLN A 39 -11.18 27.23 9.68
CA GLN A 39 -10.80 26.01 10.39
C GLN A 39 -9.61 25.41 9.64
N THR A 40 -8.40 25.73 10.08
CA THR A 40 -7.18 25.10 9.57
C THR A 40 -7.10 23.67 10.06
N VAL A 41 -7.20 22.72 9.14
CA VAL A 41 -6.85 21.31 9.35
C VAL A 41 -5.37 21.24 9.72
N ARG A 42 -4.99 20.53 10.79
CA ARG A 42 -3.57 20.32 11.15
C ARG A 42 -3.30 18.84 11.37
N GLY A 43 -2.18 18.35 10.87
CA GLY A 43 -1.74 16.98 11.07
C GLY A 43 -0.67 16.53 10.10
N GLU A 44 -0.30 15.26 10.21
CA GLU A 44 0.79 14.61 9.49
C GLU A 44 0.37 13.28 8.87
N VAL A 45 -0.80 12.74 9.28
CA VAL A 45 -1.30 11.43 8.86
C VAL A 45 -2.36 11.61 7.79
N PHE A 46 -2.03 11.23 6.57
CA PHE A 46 -2.91 11.24 5.43
C PHE A 46 -3.71 9.93 5.35
N VAL A 47 -5.02 10.05 5.17
CA VAL A 47 -5.92 8.89 4.99
C VAL A 47 -6.79 9.11 3.77
N GLU A 48 -6.72 8.18 2.83
CA GLU A 48 -7.57 8.17 1.65
C GLU A 48 -8.58 7.01 1.74
N LEU A 49 -9.87 7.35 1.66
CA LEU A 49 -10.93 6.36 1.44
C LEU A 49 -10.94 5.99 -0.04
N THR A 50 -10.42 4.80 -0.33
CA THR A 50 -10.30 4.17 -1.65
C THR A 50 -11.58 3.39 -1.97
N GLY A 51 -12.15 3.66 -3.15
CA GLY A 51 -13.30 2.95 -3.74
C GLY A 51 -14.63 3.15 -3.03
N PRO A 52 -15.26 4.33 -3.15
CA PRO A 52 -14.92 5.43 -4.05
C PRO A 52 -13.95 6.42 -3.41
N LYS A 53 -13.16 7.15 -4.24
CA LYS A 53 -12.62 8.44 -3.80
C LYS A 53 -13.79 9.40 -3.68
N ILE A 54 -13.83 10.18 -2.61
CA ILE A 54 -15.02 10.97 -2.30
C ILE A 54 -14.59 12.38 -1.93
N SER A 55 -15.12 13.38 -2.63
CA SER A 55 -15.08 14.76 -2.15
C SER A 55 -16.27 15.05 -1.24
N ASN A 56 -16.09 15.95 -0.29
CA ASN A 56 -17.10 16.37 0.67
C ASN A 56 -17.68 15.22 1.54
N VAL A 57 -16.88 14.18 1.83
CA VAL A 57 -17.20 13.24 2.92
C VAL A 57 -16.66 13.78 4.24
N GLY A 58 -17.49 13.76 5.28
CA GLY A 58 -17.14 14.21 6.61
C GLY A 58 -16.17 13.25 7.28
N TYR A 59 -15.19 13.78 8.00
CA TYR A 59 -14.30 12.99 8.83
C TYR A 59 -13.97 13.68 10.16
N ARG A 60 -13.67 12.86 11.17
CA ARG A 60 -13.24 13.30 12.49
C ARG A 60 -12.20 12.37 13.07
N CYS A 61 -11.07 12.93 13.51
CA CYS A 61 -9.99 12.17 14.14
C CYS A 61 -10.14 12.18 15.66
N THR A 62 -9.78 11.11 16.35
CA THR A 62 -9.77 11.11 17.83
C THR A 62 -8.90 12.25 18.36
N GLY A 63 -9.39 12.94 19.40
CA GLY A 63 -8.69 14.07 20.01
C GLY A 63 -8.94 15.41 19.30
N THR A 64 -9.79 15.44 18.28
CA THR A 64 -10.24 16.66 17.61
C THR A 64 -11.73 16.89 17.88
N GLU A 65 -12.11 18.13 18.21
CA GLU A 65 -13.52 18.55 18.36
C GLU A 65 -14.11 19.09 17.05
N VAL A 66 -13.30 19.16 16.01
CA VAL A 66 -13.63 19.77 14.72
C VAL A 66 -13.95 18.68 13.69
N VAL A 67 -15.00 18.93 12.90
CA VAL A 67 -15.37 18.13 11.74
C VAL A 67 -14.75 18.73 10.49
N PHE A 68 -14.15 17.90 9.67
CA PHE A 68 -13.56 18.30 8.40
C PHE A 68 -14.19 17.52 7.25
N PHE A 69 -13.94 17.98 6.02
CA PHE A 69 -14.45 17.35 4.82
C PHE A 69 -13.32 17.19 3.80
N THR A 70 -13.31 16.07 3.10
CA THR A 70 -12.39 15.85 1.97
C THR A 70 -12.70 16.83 0.83
N SER A 71 -11.73 17.07 -0.06
CA SER A 71 -11.91 17.92 -1.24
C SER A 71 -11.33 17.24 -2.48
N ASP A 72 -11.95 17.47 -3.62
CA ASP A 72 -11.45 17.15 -4.97
C ASP A 72 -10.25 17.99 -5.41
N SER A 73 -9.89 19.02 -4.63
CA SER A 73 -8.78 19.91 -4.92
C SER A 73 -7.66 19.77 -3.88
N GLU A 74 -6.43 20.01 -4.34
CA GLU A 74 -5.28 20.11 -3.45
C GLU A 74 -5.46 21.32 -2.50
N ARG A 75 -5.18 21.11 -1.22
CA ARG A 75 -5.31 22.16 -0.20
C ARG A 75 -4.00 22.33 0.56
N THR A 76 -3.51 23.56 0.65
CA THR A 76 -2.38 23.88 1.53
C THR A 76 -2.89 24.27 2.90
N THR A 77 -2.32 23.67 3.94
CA THR A 77 -2.55 24.00 5.35
C THR A 77 -1.23 24.12 6.11
N THR A 78 -1.27 24.23 7.43
CA THR A 78 -0.10 24.10 8.31
C THR A 78 -0.15 22.79 9.10
N ASP A 79 0.97 22.09 9.28
CA ASP A 79 1.08 20.94 10.20
C ASP A 79 1.00 21.37 11.69
N THR A 80 1.25 20.42 12.60
CA THR A 80 1.25 20.73 14.04
C THR A 80 2.42 21.61 14.49
N ASP A 81 3.52 21.64 13.74
CA ASP A 81 4.71 22.44 13.98
C ASP A 81 4.65 23.84 13.33
N GLY A 82 3.65 24.08 12.47
CA GLY A 82 3.40 25.35 11.79
C GLY A 82 4.03 25.48 10.40
N GLU A 83 4.56 24.39 9.85
CA GLU A 83 5.10 24.33 8.48
C GLU A 83 3.99 24.07 7.46
N ALA A 84 4.20 24.50 6.21
CA ALA A 84 3.21 24.34 5.16
C ALA A 84 3.09 22.87 4.72
N THR A 85 1.89 22.32 4.82
CA THR A 85 1.55 20.95 4.42
C THR A 85 0.55 20.96 3.29
N VAL A 86 0.82 20.17 2.26
CA VAL A 86 -0.07 20.01 1.11
C VAL A 86 -0.91 18.75 1.32
N ILE A 87 -2.23 18.92 1.34
CA ILE A 87 -3.20 17.84 1.39
C ILE A 87 -3.61 17.51 -0.05
N PRO A 88 -3.32 16.29 -0.54
CA PRO A 88 -3.77 15.85 -1.84
C PRO A 88 -5.30 15.80 -1.93
N PRO A 89 -5.87 15.84 -3.16
CA PRO A 89 -7.29 15.54 -3.36
C PRO A 89 -7.74 14.25 -2.67
N TYR A 90 -9.02 14.22 -2.28
CA TYR A 90 -9.75 13.10 -1.67
C TYR A 90 -9.15 12.56 -0.36
N THR A 91 -8.22 13.29 0.23
CA THR A 91 -7.42 12.84 1.37
C THR A 91 -7.84 13.58 2.65
N ALA A 92 -8.05 12.83 3.72
CA ALA A 92 -8.21 13.35 5.06
C ALA A 92 -6.85 13.52 5.74
N LEU A 93 -6.74 14.51 6.63
CA LEU A 93 -5.52 14.77 7.41
C LEU A 93 -5.84 14.67 8.92
N CYS A 94 -5.13 13.79 9.61
CA CYS A 94 -5.22 13.60 11.06
C CYS A 94 -3.90 13.98 11.77
N PRO A 95 -3.98 14.48 13.01
CA PRO A 95 -2.81 14.61 13.88
C PRO A 95 -2.11 13.27 14.13
N ALA A 96 -0.78 13.29 14.25
CA ALA A 96 0.04 12.12 14.56
C ALA A 96 -0.25 11.47 15.93
N SER A 97 -1.12 12.05 16.77
CA SER A 97 -1.57 11.46 18.04
C SER A 97 -2.96 10.81 17.98
N SER A 98 -3.68 10.97 16.87
CA SER A 98 -5.04 10.42 16.72
C SER A 98 -5.00 8.89 16.72
N ARG A 99 -5.97 8.24 17.37
CA ARG A 99 -6.04 6.77 17.43
C ARG A 99 -6.96 6.17 16.40
N GLU A 100 -7.89 6.97 15.91
CA GLU A 100 -8.94 6.58 15.00
C GLU A 100 -9.31 7.78 14.11
N ILE A 101 -9.82 7.46 12.93
CA ILE A 101 -10.54 8.39 12.05
C ILE A 101 -11.92 7.79 11.78
N GLU A 102 -12.98 8.57 12.03
CA GLU A 102 -14.36 8.24 11.68
C GLU A 102 -14.74 8.98 10.39
N PHE A 103 -15.34 8.26 9.44
CA PHE A 103 -15.94 8.84 8.22
C PHE A 103 -17.47 8.83 8.30
N PHE A 104 -18.12 9.88 7.83
CA PHE A 104 -19.57 10.03 7.89
C PHE A 104 -20.14 11.01 6.84
N LEU A 105 -21.45 10.96 6.65
CA LEU A 105 -22.24 11.96 5.91
C LEU A 105 -23.07 12.79 6.90
N GLY A 106 -23.27 14.07 6.62
CA GLY A 106 -23.88 15.06 7.52
C GLY A 106 -22.83 15.99 8.16
N ASN A 107 -23.26 17.00 8.92
CA ASN A 107 -22.35 18.00 9.48
C ASN A 107 -21.56 17.52 10.72
N GLY A 108 -21.98 16.41 11.35
CA GLY A 108 -21.31 15.79 12.49
C GLY A 108 -21.25 16.63 13.78
N LEU A 109 -21.94 17.76 13.84
CA LEU A 109 -21.95 18.68 15.00
C LEU A 109 -22.87 18.21 16.12
N PHE A 110 -23.95 17.49 15.78
CA PHE A 110 -24.93 16.97 16.73
C PHE A 110 -25.05 15.45 16.64
N GLU A 111 -25.12 14.77 17.79
CA GLU A 111 -25.36 13.33 17.83
C GLU A 111 -26.73 12.99 17.25
N GLY A 112 -26.76 12.04 16.31
CA GLY A 112 -27.98 11.58 15.63
C GLY A 112 -28.26 12.22 14.27
N ASN A 113 -27.56 13.29 13.90
CA ASN A 113 -27.74 13.97 12.61
C ASN A 113 -26.65 13.63 11.58
N LYS A 114 -26.06 12.44 11.70
CA LYS A 114 -25.03 11.97 10.78
C LYS A 114 -25.19 10.49 10.49
N ILE A 115 -24.76 10.11 9.30
CA ILE A 115 -24.70 8.72 8.86
C ILE A 115 -23.25 8.26 8.98
N THR A 116 -22.95 7.47 10.00
CA THR A 116 -21.59 6.93 10.18
C THR A 116 -21.31 5.84 9.14
N LEU A 117 -20.28 6.05 8.32
CA LEU A 117 -19.77 5.05 7.38
C LEU A 117 -18.91 4.02 8.12
N GLY A 118 -18.24 4.44 9.18
CA GLY A 118 -17.44 3.59 10.06
C GLY A 118 -16.15 4.29 10.44
N SER A 119 -15.19 3.54 10.98
CA SER A 119 -13.92 4.10 11.41
C SER A 119 -12.73 3.19 11.15
N PHE A 120 -11.57 3.83 11.00
CA PHE A 120 -10.30 3.15 10.86
C PHE A 120 -9.44 3.41 12.09
N LEU A 121 -8.80 2.36 12.63
CA LEU A 121 -7.89 2.46 13.76
C LEU A 121 -6.45 2.58 13.27
N PHE A 122 -5.72 3.55 13.82
CA PHE A 122 -4.32 3.74 13.51
C PHE A 122 -3.42 2.94 14.47
N PRO A 123 -2.40 2.22 13.98
CA PRO A 123 -1.35 1.68 14.85
C PRO A 123 -0.63 2.82 15.58
N GLN A 124 -0.22 2.57 16.83
CA GLN A 124 0.45 3.57 17.68
C GLN A 124 1.99 3.53 17.60
N GLN A 125 2.59 2.34 17.49
CA GLN A 125 4.04 2.12 17.39
C GLN A 125 4.47 2.04 15.92
N LEU A 126 3.77 1.25 15.10
CA LEU A 126 4.07 1.03 13.69
C LEU A 126 3.29 1.99 12.77
N ARG A 127 3.10 3.23 13.24
CA ARG A 127 2.39 4.26 12.51
C ARG A 127 3.11 4.65 11.22
N LYS A 128 2.34 4.93 10.18
CA LYS A 128 2.81 5.51 8.93
C LYS A 128 2.17 6.87 8.72
N ASP A 129 2.76 7.64 7.81
CA ASP A 129 2.25 8.95 7.44
C ASP A 129 1.08 8.83 6.45
N ASN A 130 0.94 7.70 5.74
CA ASN A 130 -0.06 7.51 4.70
C ASN A 130 -0.82 6.19 4.84
N PHE A 131 -2.15 6.26 4.78
CA PHE A 131 -3.05 5.12 4.80
C PHE A 131 -4.03 5.18 3.62
N GLN A 132 -4.18 4.05 2.93
CA GLN A 132 -5.25 3.83 1.96
C GLN A 132 -6.19 2.80 2.56
N VAL A 133 -7.46 3.17 2.72
CA VAL A 133 -8.48 2.35 3.38
C VAL A 133 -9.69 2.22 2.47
N THR A 134 -10.43 1.14 2.56
CA THR A 134 -11.68 0.93 1.82
C THR A 134 -12.87 1.02 2.77
N VAL A 135 -14.09 1.09 2.22
CA VAL A 135 -15.31 0.98 3.04
C VAL A 135 -15.30 -0.30 3.89
N ALA A 136 -14.72 -1.40 3.39
CA ALA A 136 -14.59 -2.65 4.14
C ALA A 136 -13.64 -2.58 5.34
N ASP A 137 -12.66 -1.66 5.32
CA ASP A 137 -11.75 -1.41 6.44
C ASP A 137 -12.42 -0.63 7.58
N LEU A 138 -13.56 0.03 7.31
CA LEU A 138 -14.24 0.89 8.26
C LEU A 138 -15.24 0.16 9.18
N ILE A 139 -15.57 -1.09 8.87
CA ILE A 139 -16.69 -1.81 9.52
C ILE A 139 -16.25 -2.52 10.79
N LEU A 140 -15.15 -3.28 10.72
CA LEU A 140 -14.64 -4.07 11.83
C LEU A 140 -13.14 -3.82 12.03
N PRO A 141 -12.69 -2.57 12.24
CA PRO A 141 -11.28 -2.29 12.40
C PRO A 141 -10.69 -3.02 13.62
N PRO A 142 -9.42 -3.46 13.57
CA PRO A 142 -8.45 -3.25 12.50
C PRO A 142 -8.50 -4.31 11.37
N THR A 143 -9.51 -5.18 11.35
CA THR A 143 -9.70 -6.13 10.25
C THR A 143 -10.40 -5.50 9.06
N ARG A 144 -10.04 -5.94 7.86
CA ARG A 144 -10.86 -5.73 6.68
C ARG A 144 -11.99 -6.74 6.66
N SER A 145 -13.23 -6.25 6.59
CA SER A 145 -14.40 -7.10 6.43
C SER A 145 -14.44 -7.76 5.05
N ALA A 146 -15.08 -8.92 4.96
CA ALA A 146 -15.47 -9.46 3.66
C ALA A 146 -16.50 -8.53 2.99
N VAL A 147 -16.60 -8.61 1.67
CA VAL A 147 -17.66 -7.89 0.94
C VAL A 147 -19.01 -8.54 1.26
N ASP A 148 -19.77 -7.89 2.12
CA ASP A 148 -21.12 -8.26 2.52
C ASP A 148 -22.10 -7.08 2.27
N ASP A 149 -23.38 -7.28 2.58
CA ASP A 149 -24.43 -6.26 2.46
C ASP A 149 -24.05 -4.94 3.17
N SER A 150 -23.30 -5.03 4.28
CA SER A 150 -22.85 -3.88 5.05
C SER A 150 -21.86 -3.02 4.26
N VAL A 151 -20.87 -3.64 3.61
CA VAL A 151 -19.93 -2.96 2.70
C VAL A 151 -20.66 -2.43 1.47
N LEU A 152 -21.48 -3.29 0.88
CA LEU A 152 -22.17 -3.03 -0.38
C LEU A 152 -23.11 -1.83 -0.29
N TYR A 153 -23.97 -1.79 0.73
CA TYR A 153 -24.96 -0.73 0.88
C TYR A 153 -24.35 0.61 1.30
N ARG A 154 -23.20 0.61 2.00
CA ARG A 154 -22.43 1.84 2.23
C ARG A 154 -21.87 2.40 0.92
N SER A 155 -21.27 1.54 0.09
CA SER A 155 -20.79 1.92 -1.24
C SER A 155 -21.92 2.45 -2.12
N ALA A 156 -23.07 1.78 -2.11
CA ALA A 156 -24.25 2.20 -2.85
C ALA A 156 -24.78 3.57 -2.40
N LEU A 157 -24.84 3.84 -1.08
CA LEU A 157 -25.28 5.15 -0.57
C LEU A 157 -24.33 6.28 -1.00
N LEU A 158 -23.02 6.05 -0.93
CA LEU A 158 -22.03 7.05 -1.32
C LEU A 158 -22.17 7.40 -2.80
N GLN A 159 -22.31 6.40 -3.67
CA GLN A 159 -22.51 6.61 -5.11
C GLN A 159 -23.88 7.19 -5.45
N ALA A 160 -24.92 6.88 -4.69
CA ALA A 160 -26.25 7.45 -4.92
C ALA A 160 -26.30 8.97 -4.67
N LEU A 161 -25.36 9.50 -3.88
CA LEU A 161 -25.21 10.93 -3.59
C LEU A 161 -24.27 11.66 -4.57
N ASP A 162 -23.71 10.94 -5.54
CA ASP A 162 -22.82 11.51 -6.54
C ASP A 162 -23.56 12.52 -7.42
N ASN A 163 -23.01 13.72 -7.59
CA ASN A 163 -23.67 14.81 -8.30
C ASN A 163 -23.31 14.89 -9.79
N ASP A 164 -22.32 14.12 -10.27
CA ASP A 164 -21.98 14.05 -11.69
C ASP A 164 -22.64 12.86 -12.42
N GLY A 165 -23.11 11.87 -11.64
CA GLY A 165 -23.82 10.69 -12.14
C GLY A 165 -22.95 9.73 -12.95
N ASP A 166 -21.62 9.89 -12.94
CA ASP A 166 -20.70 9.03 -13.67
C ASP A 166 -20.18 7.91 -12.78
N ALA A 167 -20.73 6.71 -13.00
CA ALA A 167 -20.36 5.51 -12.28
C ALA A 167 -18.91 5.03 -12.54
N ASP A 168 -18.10 5.72 -13.35
CA ASP A 168 -16.68 5.43 -13.55
C ASP A 168 -15.73 6.46 -12.89
N ASN A 169 -16.23 7.63 -12.45
CA ASN A 169 -15.40 8.70 -11.85
C ASN A 169 -15.35 8.65 -10.31
N GLU A 170 -14.58 9.57 -9.73
CA GLU A 170 -14.63 9.90 -8.30
C GLU A 170 -16.00 10.42 -7.86
N VAL A 171 -16.46 9.99 -6.69
CA VAL A 171 -17.76 10.44 -6.15
C VAL A 171 -17.64 11.87 -5.68
N SER A 172 -18.48 12.74 -6.21
CA SER A 172 -18.52 14.15 -5.85
C SER A 172 -19.83 14.48 -5.13
N ILE A 173 -19.74 14.69 -3.81
CA ILE A 173 -20.89 15.11 -3.02
C ILE A 173 -20.98 16.63 -3.05
N GLN A 174 -22.09 17.16 -3.55
CA GLN A 174 -22.28 18.61 -3.71
C GLN A 174 -22.01 19.39 -2.40
N THR A 175 -21.04 20.31 -2.45
CA THR A 175 -20.76 21.32 -1.41
C THR A 175 -21.03 22.74 -1.93
N ARG A 176 -20.97 23.74 -1.04
CA ARG A 176 -21.00 25.15 -1.45
C ARG A 176 -19.61 25.58 -1.93
N SER A 177 -19.56 26.26 -3.08
CA SER A 177 -18.37 26.99 -3.53
C SER A 177 -18.02 28.13 -2.57
N ALA A 178 -16.78 28.63 -2.63
CA ALA A 178 -16.34 29.76 -1.83
C ALA A 178 -17.25 31.00 -2.00
N ALA A 179 -17.71 31.27 -3.22
CA ALA A 179 -18.62 32.38 -3.51
C ALA A 179 -20.02 32.17 -2.92
N GLU A 180 -20.52 30.94 -2.95
CA GLU A 180 -21.81 30.57 -2.34
C GLU A 180 -21.76 30.68 -0.82
N LEU A 181 -20.65 30.28 -0.18
CA LEU A 181 -20.43 30.46 1.26
C LEU A 181 -20.44 31.94 1.67
N GLU A 182 -19.78 32.82 0.90
CA GLU A 182 -19.79 34.27 1.18
C GLU A 182 -21.18 34.91 1.07
N LEU A 183 -22.01 34.39 0.15
CA LEU A 183 -23.35 34.90 -0.11
C LEU A 183 -24.43 34.23 0.75
N GLY A 184 -24.10 33.14 1.46
CA GLY A 184 -25.08 32.32 2.17
C GLY A 184 -26.10 31.67 1.23
N THR A 185 -25.69 31.33 0.01
CA THR A 185 -26.52 30.70 -1.03
C THR A 185 -26.00 29.30 -1.37
N GLY A 186 -26.71 28.57 -2.23
CA GLY A 186 -26.28 27.25 -2.67
C GLY A 186 -26.52 26.15 -1.62
N VAL A 187 -26.37 24.92 -2.09
CA VAL A 187 -26.64 23.69 -1.31
C VAL A 187 -25.34 22.99 -0.96
N ASP A 188 -25.25 22.54 0.30
CA ASP A 188 -24.35 21.47 0.74
C ASP A 188 -25.20 20.26 1.14
N ILE A 189 -24.94 19.09 0.55
CA ILE A 189 -25.70 17.88 0.86
C ILE A 189 -25.55 17.48 2.34
N ASN A 190 -24.39 17.75 2.97
CA ASN A 190 -24.19 17.44 4.38
C ASN A 190 -25.08 18.30 5.30
N ASP A 191 -25.42 19.53 4.90
CA ASP A 191 -26.40 20.36 5.62
C ASP A 191 -27.82 19.82 5.44
N VAL A 192 -28.18 19.36 4.23
CA VAL A 192 -29.50 18.79 3.96
C VAL A 192 -29.72 17.51 4.76
N ILE A 193 -28.70 16.66 4.89
CA ILE A 193 -28.74 15.45 5.72
C ILE A 193 -28.97 15.82 7.19
N ASP A 194 -28.29 16.85 7.71
CA ASP A 194 -28.46 17.32 9.08
C ASP A 194 -29.88 17.88 9.34
N GLU A 195 -30.41 18.68 8.40
CA GLU A 195 -31.75 19.26 8.50
C GLU A 195 -32.87 18.22 8.40
N ASN A 196 -32.60 17.08 7.76
CA ASN A 196 -33.55 15.99 7.51
C ASN A 196 -33.14 14.70 8.24
N ALA A 197 -32.52 14.81 9.42
CA ALA A 197 -32.08 13.65 10.20
C ALA A 197 -33.19 12.63 10.52
N GLY A 198 -34.47 13.05 10.49
CA GLY A 198 -35.62 12.16 10.65
C GLY A 198 -35.83 11.15 9.51
N ASP A 199 -35.25 11.41 8.35
CA ASP A 199 -35.34 10.55 7.15
C ASP A 199 -34.15 9.58 7.05
N ILE A 200 -33.17 9.67 7.97
CA ILE A 200 -32.10 8.68 8.08
C ILE A 200 -32.69 7.39 8.66
N PRO A 201 -32.61 6.25 7.96
CA PRO A 201 -33.13 4.99 8.47
C PRO A 201 -32.45 4.57 9.77
N SER A 202 -33.24 4.17 10.76
CA SER A 202 -32.74 3.62 12.03
C SER A 202 -32.17 2.20 11.92
N GLN A 203 -32.38 1.54 10.78
CA GLN A 203 -31.93 0.18 10.52
C GLN A 203 -30.44 0.20 10.12
N PRO A 204 -29.59 -0.66 10.73
CA PRO A 204 -28.18 -0.72 10.33
C PRO A 204 -28.06 -1.20 8.88
N PHE A 205 -26.92 -0.88 8.24
CA PHE A 205 -26.68 -1.23 6.83
C PHE A 205 -26.82 -2.73 6.55
N ASP A 206 -26.43 -3.62 7.47
CA ASP A 206 -26.60 -5.07 7.32
C ASP A 206 -27.99 -5.59 7.76
N GLY A 207 -28.91 -4.70 8.13
CA GLY A 207 -30.20 -5.07 8.68
C GLY A 207 -31.27 -5.37 7.63
N TYR A 208 -31.09 -4.95 6.37
CA TYR A 208 -32.12 -5.03 5.33
C TYR A 208 -32.29 -6.46 4.80
N SER A 209 -33.50 -6.80 4.34
CA SER A 209 -33.77 -8.14 3.81
C SER A 209 -33.16 -8.39 2.42
N ASP A 210 -33.02 -7.32 1.64
CA ASP A 210 -32.44 -7.30 0.30
C ASP A 210 -32.14 -5.85 -0.10
N TYR A 211 -31.49 -5.70 -1.26
CA TYR A 211 -31.13 -4.39 -1.81
C TYR A 211 -32.34 -3.49 -2.08
N ASN A 212 -33.49 -4.03 -2.50
CA ASN A 212 -34.67 -3.21 -2.75
C ASN A 212 -35.24 -2.62 -1.46
N ALA A 213 -35.23 -3.39 -0.37
CA ALA A 213 -35.64 -2.90 0.94
C ALA A 213 -34.71 -1.78 1.43
N PHE A 214 -33.40 -1.89 1.16
CA PHE A 214 -32.44 -0.82 1.39
C PHE A 214 -32.80 0.42 0.55
N VAL A 215 -32.90 0.31 -0.78
CA VAL A 215 -33.25 1.43 -1.68
C VAL A 215 -34.52 2.16 -1.22
N LEU A 216 -35.59 1.42 -0.90
CA LEU A 216 -36.86 1.99 -0.46
C LEU A 216 -36.74 2.77 0.86
N ALA A 217 -35.90 2.31 1.79
CA ALA A 217 -35.73 2.97 3.08
C ALA A 217 -35.02 4.32 2.96
N TRP A 218 -34.12 4.47 1.99
CA TRP A 218 -33.29 5.67 1.80
C TRP A 218 -33.89 6.68 0.80
N GLN A 219 -35.02 6.35 0.16
CA GLN A 219 -35.62 7.17 -0.89
C GLN A 219 -36.05 8.56 -0.41
N ASP A 220 -36.63 8.67 0.78
CA ASP A 220 -37.12 9.95 1.32
C ASP A 220 -35.97 10.95 1.52
N LEU A 221 -34.81 10.48 2.00
CA LEU A 221 -33.61 11.31 2.14
C LEU A 221 -33.11 11.81 0.77
N LEU A 222 -33.02 10.93 -0.24
CA LEU A 222 -32.59 11.32 -1.58
C LEU A 222 -33.57 12.28 -2.26
N ASP A 223 -34.88 12.11 -2.04
CA ASP A 223 -35.90 13.02 -2.55
C ASP A 223 -35.76 14.43 -1.93
N ASN A 224 -35.41 14.53 -0.65
CA ASN A 224 -35.14 15.81 0.01
C ASN A 224 -33.83 16.46 -0.48
N VAL A 225 -32.79 15.66 -0.73
CA VAL A 225 -31.55 16.12 -1.37
C VAL A 225 -31.84 16.70 -2.76
N ASP A 226 -32.56 15.97 -3.61
CA ASP A 226 -32.93 16.44 -4.95
C ASP A 226 -33.81 17.70 -4.90
N ALA A 227 -34.74 17.78 -3.94
CA ALA A 227 -35.58 18.96 -3.78
C ALA A 227 -34.76 20.20 -3.39
N ALA A 228 -33.77 20.05 -2.52
CA ALA A 228 -32.86 21.12 -2.14
C ALA A 228 -31.99 21.57 -3.32
N LEU A 229 -31.39 20.61 -4.06
CA LEU A 229 -30.58 20.88 -5.25
C LEU A 229 -31.38 21.61 -6.33
N ALA A 230 -32.60 21.13 -6.62
CA ALA A 230 -33.50 21.73 -7.60
C ALA A 230 -33.91 23.17 -7.23
N ALA A 231 -34.07 23.48 -5.93
CA ALA A 231 -34.40 24.83 -5.47
C ALA A 231 -33.30 25.85 -5.83
N GLU A 232 -32.04 25.41 -5.87
CA GLU A 232 -30.88 26.22 -6.26
C GLU A 232 -30.44 25.97 -7.72
N SER A 233 -31.28 25.31 -8.53
CA SER A 233 -30.99 24.98 -9.94
C SER A 233 -29.70 24.19 -10.15
N LYS A 234 -29.37 23.28 -9.22
CA LYS A 234 -28.28 22.31 -9.34
C LYS A 234 -28.78 20.99 -9.94
N ASP A 235 -27.87 20.20 -10.48
CA ASP A 235 -28.16 18.86 -11.00
C ASP A 235 -28.56 17.91 -9.87
N SER A 236 -29.41 16.94 -10.20
CA SER A 236 -29.82 15.88 -9.28
C SER A 236 -28.69 14.91 -9.02
N VAL A 237 -28.75 14.23 -7.87
CA VAL A 237 -27.81 13.14 -7.57
C VAL A 237 -28.09 11.91 -8.45
N ALA A 238 -27.11 11.01 -8.56
CA ALA A 238 -27.17 9.79 -9.37
C ALA A 238 -28.33 8.86 -8.97
N ARG A 239 -28.68 8.83 -7.68
CA ARG A 239 -29.59 7.87 -7.05
C ARG A 239 -29.07 6.43 -7.11
N PHE A 240 -29.87 5.49 -6.60
CA PHE A 240 -29.54 4.07 -6.61
C PHE A 240 -29.74 3.45 -7.99
N GLU A 241 -28.81 2.58 -8.37
CA GLU A 241 -28.90 1.73 -9.56
C GLU A 241 -29.97 0.65 -9.40
N ALA A 242 -30.33 0.02 -10.52
CA ALA A 242 -31.31 -1.07 -10.52
C ALA A 242 -30.78 -2.35 -9.86
N ASP A 243 -29.46 -2.54 -9.80
CA ASP A 243 -28.78 -3.69 -9.21
C ASP A 243 -27.43 -3.29 -8.57
N THR A 244 -26.72 -4.27 -8.02
CA THR A 244 -25.51 -4.07 -7.22
C THR A 244 -24.19 -4.19 -8.00
N THR A 245 -24.24 -4.51 -9.30
CA THR A 245 -23.07 -4.94 -10.08
C THR A 245 -21.97 -3.86 -10.11
N ALA A 246 -22.34 -2.59 -10.34
CA ALA A 246 -21.39 -1.49 -10.39
C ALA A 246 -20.73 -1.24 -9.01
N TYR A 247 -21.49 -1.38 -7.93
CA TYR A 247 -20.99 -1.20 -6.57
C TYR A 247 -20.01 -2.30 -6.18
N GLU A 248 -20.32 -3.56 -6.51
CA GLU A 248 -19.44 -4.70 -6.31
C GLU A 248 -18.12 -4.53 -7.06
N ALA A 249 -18.19 -4.14 -8.35
CA ALA A 249 -17.00 -3.91 -9.16
C ALA A 249 -16.07 -2.83 -8.55
N ARG A 250 -16.65 -1.72 -8.07
CA ARG A 250 -15.89 -0.66 -7.40
C ARG A 250 -15.28 -1.11 -6.07
N ILE A 251 -16.01 -1.91 -5.28
CA ILE A 251 -15.48 -2.47 -4.02
C ILE A 251 -14.30 -3.41 -4.32
N THR A 252 -14.41 -4.28 -5.32
CA THR A 252 -13.31 -5.15 -5.74
C THR A 252 -12.11 -4.35 -6.22
N GLN A 253 -12.31 -3.31 -7.03
CA GLN A 253 -11.24 -2.42 -7.47
C GLN A 253 -10.54 -1.76 -6.27
N ALA A 254 -11.30 -1.32 -5.27
CA ALA A 254 -10.78 -0.75 -4.03
C ALA A 254 -9.93 -1.74 -3.23
N ALA A 255 -10.44 -2.95 -3.07
CA ALA A 255 -9.77 -4.02 -2.33
C ALA A 255 -8.45 -4.40 -3.01
N ASN A 256 -8.48 -4.60 -4.33
CA ASN A 256 -7.30 -4.87 -5.15
C ASN A 256 -6.23 -3.78 -4.99
N ARG A 257 -6.64 -2.52 -5.06
CA ARG A 257 -5.76 -1.35 -4.95
C ARG A 257 -5.09 -1.24 -3.58
N THR A 258 -5.88 -1.31 -2.52
CA THR A 258 -5.37 -1.16 -1.14
C THR A 258 -4.55 -2.36 -0.68
N ARG A 259 -4.79 -3.54 -1.26
CA ARG A 259 -3.97 -4.75 -1.07
C ARG A 259 -2.64 -4.67 -1.82
N ALA A 260 -2.61 -4.08 -3.01
CA ALA A 260 -1.39 -3.97 -3.79
C ALA A 260 -0.34 -3.08 -3.10
N GLY A 261 0.94 -3.44 -3.25
CA GLY A 261 2.05 -2.66 -2.71
C GLY A 261 3.28 -3.48 -2.35
N LEU A 262 4.21 -2.81 -1.67
CA LEU A 262 5.46 -3.40 -1.20
C LEU A 262 5.29 -3.88 0.23
N TYR A 263 5.82 -5.05 0.52
CA TYR A 263 5.73 -5.69 1.82
C TYR A 263 7.08 -6.30 2.22
N LEU A 264 7.42 -6.15 3.49
CA LEU A 264 8.54 -6.85 4.13
C LEU A 264 7.99 -7.94 5.04
N LEU A 265 8.50 -9.15 4.89
CA LEU A 265 8.25 -10.29 5.79
C LEU A 265 9.55 -10.61 6.52
N GLU A 266 9.56 -10.55 7.84
CA GLU A 266 10.76 -10.75 8.65
C GLU A 266 10.48 -11.50 9.96
N SER A 267 11.48 -12.21 10.48
CA SER A 267 11.40 -12.77 11.83
C SER A 267 11.23 -11.66 12.87
N ALA A 268 10.31 -11.83 13.82
CA ALA A 268 9.95 -10.76 14.75
C ALA A 268 11.05 -10.46 15.79
N GLY A 269 11.73 -9.32 15.64
CA GLY A 269 12.89 -8.97 16.46
C GLY A 269 12.63 -8.82 17.97
N GLU A 270 11.40 -8.54 18.41
CA GLU A 270 11.08 -8.39 19.85
C GLU A 270 11.34 -9.64 20.66
N CYS A 271 11.26 -10.80 20.02
CA CYS A 271 11.50 -12.09 20.64
C CYS A 271 12.98 -12.30 21.01
N LEU A 272 13.92 -11.51 20.47
CA LEU A 272 15.33 -11.57 20.88
C LEU A 272 15.57 -10.95 22.27
N LEU A 273 14.60 -10.19 22.79
CA LEU A 273 14.72 -9.39 24.02
C LEU A 273 13.94 -9.98 25.20
N VAL A 274 13.21 -11.08 24.99
CA VAL A 274 12.26 -11.65 25.96
C VAL A 274 12.69 -13.07 26.31
N ASP A 275 12.96 -13.33 27.59
CA ASP A 275 13.45 -14.62 28.10
C ASP A 275 12.50 -15.82 27.82
N ASN A 276 11.26 -15.57 27.38
CA ASN A 276 10.23 -16.57 27.10
C ASN A 276 9.90 -16.74 25.60
N CYS A 277 10.58 -16.01 24.70
CA CYS A 277 10.45 -16.22 23.26
C CYS A 277 11.65 -17.05 22.79
N ASP A 278 11.56 -18.37 22.96
CA ASP A 278 12.66 -19.24 22.56
C ASP A 278 12.59 -19.52 21.06
N PHE A 279 13.38 -18.80 20.27
CA PHE A 279 13.61 -19.05 18.84
C PHE A 279 14.42 -20.32 18.56
N ARG A 280 14.66 -21.12 19.59
CA ARG A 280 15.53 -22.27 19.52
C ARG A 280 14.74 -23.46 19.02
N ALA A 281 15.20 -24.08 17.93
CA ALA A 281 14.88 -25.47 17.68
C ALA A 281 15.40 -26.36 18.82
N ASP A 282 15.02 -27.63 18.82
CA ASP A 282 15.34 -28.66 19.81
C ASP A 282 16.84 -28.72 20.14
N ASP A 283 17.70 -28.28 19.21
CA ASP A 283 19.16 -28.26 19.32
C ASP A 283 19.76 -26.92 19.79
N GLY A 284 18.94 -25.91 20.07
CA GLY A 284 19.39 -24.57 20.47
C GLY A 284 19.60 -23.58 19.31
N SER A 285 19.30 -23.95 18.07
CA SER A 285 19.52 -23.11 16.89
C SER A 285 18.44 -22.03 16.69
N ARG A 286 18.86 -20.82 16.32
CA ARG A 286 18.00 -19.65 16.07
C ARG A 286 17.79 -19.42 14.59
N PHE A 287 16.57 -19.05 14.22
CA PHE A 287 16.22 -18.68 12.84
C PHE A 287 16.06 -17.17 12.67
N ALA A 288 16.41 -16.69 11.49
CA ALA A 288 16.08 -15.35 11.02
C ALA A 288 15.58 -15.42 9.57
N LEU A 289 14.45 -14.76 9.30
CA LEU A 289 13.84 -14.66 7.98
C LEU A 289 13.82 -13.19 7.57
N ALA A 290 14.13 -12.91 6.32
CA ALA A 290 13.89 -11.60 5.71
C ALA A 290 13.56 -11.78 4.23
N MET A 291 12.35 -11.40 3.82
CA MET A 291 11.87 -11.47 2.45
C MET A 291 11.23 -10.15 2.05
N ASN A 292 11.65 -9.62 0.91
CA ASN A 292 10.93 -8.56 0.24
C ASN A 292 9.83 -9.17 -0.63
N SER A 293 8.71 -8.47 -0.75
CA SER A 293 7.59 -8.92 -1.55
C SER A 293 6.86 -7.76 -2.23
N LEU A 294 6.37 -8.07 -3.43
CA LEU A 294 5.43 -7.25 -4.18
C LEU A 294 4.10 -7.99 -4.19
N VAL A 295 3.05 -7.34 -3.69
CA VAL A 295 1.68 -7.86 -3.77
C VAL A 295 1.00 -7.18 -4.94
N LEU A 296 0.51 -7.98 -5.88
CA LEU A 296 -0.19 -7.50 -7.06
C LEU A 296 -1.66 -7.18 -6.74
N PRO A 297 -2.36 -6.39 -7.59
CA PRO A 297 -3.80 -6.15 -7.46
C PRO A 297 -4.64 -7.43 -7.37
N THR A 298 -4.22 -8.50 -8.03
CA THR A 298 -4.84 -9.84 -7.98
C THR A 298 -4.72 -10.53 -6.61
N GLY A 299 -3.88 -9.98 -5.71
CA GLY A 299 -3.52 -10.57 -4.43
C GLY A 299 -2.28 -11.45 -4.49
N LYS A 300 -1.81 -11.84 -5.69
CA LYS A 300 -0.61 -12.66 -5.84
C LYS A 300 0.60 -12.03 -5.16
N VAL A 301 1.32 -12.85 -4.40
CA VAL A 301 2.49 -12.43 -3.61
C VAL A 301 3.76 -12.88 -4.31
N LEU A 302 4.51 -11.93 -4.87
CA LEU A 302 5.81 -12.17 -5.47
C LEU A 302 6.88 -11.97 -4.40
N ALA A 303 7.47 -13.03 -3.86
CA ALA A 303 8.31 -12.92 -2.67
C ALA A 303 9.56 -13.81 -2.73
N GLY A 304 10.63 -13.29 -2.14
CA GLY A 304 11.95 -13.94 -2.13
C GLY A 304 12.86 -13.29 -1.10
N GLY A 305 13.77 -14.06 -0.53
CA GLY A 305 14.65 -13.56 0.51
C GLY A 305 15.58 -14.61 1.09
N GLN A 306 16.03 -14.38 2.32
CA GLN A 306 16.99 -15.24 2.99
C GLN A 306 16.41 -15.81 4.28
N LEU A 307 16.75 -17.09 4.51
CA LEU A 307 16.55 -17.78 5.76
C LEU A 307 17.91 -18.16 6.33
N ILE A 308 18.14 -17.81 7.58
CA ILE A 308 19.39 -18.07 8.29
C ILE A 308 19.06 -18.93 9.50
N ARG A 309 19.80 -20.02 9.70
CA ARG A 309 19.83 -20.79 10.94
C ARG A 309 21.20 -20.63 11.59
N SER A 310 21.25 -20.23 12.85
CA SER A 310 22.49 -20.04 13.60
C SER A 310 22.48 -20.84 14.89
N THR A 311 23.61 -21.46 15.21
CA THR A 311 23.92 -22.03 16.53
C THR A 311 25.07 -21.22 17.15
N ASP A 312 25.50 -21.58 18.35
CA ASP A 312 26.67 -20.95 18.99
C ASP A 312 27.98 -21.17 18.20
N THR A 313 28.02 -22.15 17.29
CA THR A 313 29.25 -22.56 16.58
C THR A 313 29.16 -22.50 15.06
N GLU A 314 27.97 -22.57 14.48
CA GLU A 314 27.75 -22.73 13.03
C GLU A 314 26.54 -21.91 12.55
N SER A 315 26.59 -21.43 11.31
CA SER A 315 25.46 -20.78 10.63
C SER A 315 25.22 -21.40 9.26
N GLU A 316 23.96 -21.66 8.94
CA GLU A 316 23.49 -22.11 7.63
C GLU A 316 22.58 -21.03 7.03
N VAL A 317 22.66 -20.83 5.71
CA VAL A 317 21.90 -19.81 4.98
C VAL A 317 21.37 -20.43 3.70
N ASP A 318 20.10 -20.20 3.39
CA ASP A 318 19.53 -20.49 2.08
C ASP A 318 18.71 -19.29 1.58
N PHE A 319 18.49 -19.26 0.27
CA PHE A 319 17.46 -18.42 -0.31
C PHE A 319 16.11 -19.11 -0.20
N VAL A 320 15.08 -18.37 0.20
CA VAL A 320 13.72 -18.89 0.35
C VAL A 320 12.74 -18.05 -0.45
N GLY A 321 11.68 -18.70 -0.92
CA GLY A 321 10.60 -18.08 -1.69
C GLY A 321 9.26 -18.72 -1.40
N LEU A 322 8.19 -18.04 -1.81
CA LEU A 322 6.85 -18.60 -1.77
C LEU A 322 6.56 -19.37 -3.07
N GLN A 323 5.60 -20.29 -3.02
CA GLN A 323 5.06 -20.91 -4.24
C GLN A 323 4.23 -19.91 -5.06
N SER A 324 4.08 -20.19 -6.35
CA SER A 324 3.36 -19.37 -7.32
C SER A 324 1.86 -19.19 -7.02
N THR A 325 1.31 -20.01 -6.14
CA THR A 325 -0.06 -19.94 -5.64
C THR A 325 -0.24 -19.05 -4.41
N ALA A 326 0.84 -18.46 -3.88
CA ALA A 326 0.75 -17.59 -2.71
C ALA A 326 0.00 -16.30 -3.04
N SER A 327 -1.03 -15.99 -2.26
CA SER A 327 -1.89 -14.82 -2.46
C SER A 327 -2.33 -14.21 -1.12
N LEU A 328 -2.72 -12.94 -1.16
CA LEU A 328 -3.48 -12.26 -0.12
C LEU A 328 -4.94 -12.16 -0.54
N SER A 329 -5.85 -12.66 0.29
CA SER A 329 -7.29 -12.60 0.05
C SER A 329 -7.82 -11.17 0.09
N ASP A 330 -9.10 -10.97 -0.24
CA ASP A 330 -9.76 -9.66 -0.12
C ASP A 330 -9.83 -9.16 1.33
N THR A 331 -9.76 -10.06 2.31
CA THR A 331 -9.68 -9.73 3.74
C THR A 331 -8.24 -9.66 4.24
N LEU A 332 -7.26 -9.57 3.32
CA LEU A 332 -5.83 -9.49 3.59
C LEU A 332 -5.25 -10.65 4.41
N LEU A 333 -5.82 -11.85 4.24
CA LEU A 333 -5.30 -13.10 4.82
C LEU A 333 -4.40 -13.79 3.80
N LEU A 334 -3.24 -14.30 4.24
CA LEU A 334 -2.40 -15.15 3.39
C LEU A 334 -3.12 -16.46 3.08
N VAL A 335 -3.25 -16.76 1.79
CA VAL A 335 -3.96 -17.94 1.28
C VAL A 335 -3.23 -18.55 0.10
N ASN A 336 -3.34 -19.86 -0.04
CA ASN A 336 -3.04 -20.54 -1.29
C ASN A 336 -4.22 -20.35 -2.26
N SER A 337 -3.98 -19.75 -3.43
CA SER A 337 -5.02 -19.42 -4.42
C SER A 337 -5.75 -20.63 -4.98
N ASP A 338 -5.11 -21.80 -5.01
CA ASP A 338 -5.64 -23.00 -5.65
C ASP A 338 -6.48 -23.83 -4.68
N THR A 339 -6.04 -23.91 -3.42
CA THR A 339 -6.68 -24.72 -2.38
C THR A 339 -7.53 -23.91 -1.40
N LEU A 340 -7.38 -22.58 -1.40
CA LEU A 340 -7.98 -21.64 -0.44
C LEU A 340 -7.63 -21.96 1.02
N THR A 341 -6.50 -22.64 1.25
CA THR A 341 -5.97 -22.86 2.59
C THR A 341 -5.38 -21.57 3.13
N GLU A 342 -5.60 -21.27 4.41
CA GLU A 342 -5.14 -20.05 5.11
C GLU A 342 -3.64 -20.08 5.47
N THR A 343 -2.86 -20.77 4.64
CA THR A 343 -1.41 -20.86 4.72
C THR A 343 -0.84 -20.87 3.31
N VAL A 344 0.36 -20.31 3.16
CA VAL A 344 1.14 -20.34 1.91
C VAL A 344 2.42 -21.12 2.13
N GLN A 345 2.90 -21.74 1.06
CA GLN A 345 4.07 -22.61 1.13
C GLN A 345 5.36 -21.80 0.95
N LEU A 346 6.24 -21.85 1.96
CA LEU A 346 7.61 -21.36 1.97
C LEU A 346 8.55 -22.52 1.63
N THR A 347 9.45 -22.31 0.67
CA THR A 347 10.37 -23.34 0.18
C THR A 347 11.79 -22.80 0.05
N GLY A 348 12.77 -23.70 0.17
CA GLY A 348 14.19 -23.41 -0.02
C GLY A 348 14.64 -23.58 -1.45
N ALA A 349 15.54 -22.70 -1.90
CA ALA A 349 16.13 -22.79 -3.22
C ALA A 349 17.27 -23.83 -3.29
N GLY A 350 17.87 -24.14 -2.15
CA GLY A 350 19.01 -25.03 -2.01
C GLY A 350 20.30 -24.43 -2.59
N ILE A 351 20.58 -23.17 -2.28
CA ILE A 351 21.80 -22.48 -2.75
C ILE A 351 22.94 -22.71 -1.76
N GLY A 352 24.06 -23.25 -2.24
CA GLY A 352 25.23 -23.55 -1.42
C GLY A 352 25.29 -25.01 -1.01
N ASP A 353 25.63 -25.27 0.25
CA ASP A 353 25.71 -26.62 0.82
C ASP A 353 24.35 -27.13 1.35
N THR A 354 23.30 -26.32 1.23
CA THR A 354 21.95 -26.63 1.71
C THR A 354 21.12 -27.30 0.60
N PRO A 355 20.59 -28.52 0.80
CA PRO A 355 19.62 -29.13 -0.12
C PRO A 355 18.31 -28.32 -0.23
N PRO A 356 17.68 -28.23 -1.42
CA PRO A 356 16.39 -27.53 -1.57
C PRO A 356 15.27 -28.06 -0.66
N SER A 357 15.31 -29.36 -0.34
CA SER A 357 14.34 -30.00 0.54
C SER A 357 14.49 -29.64 2.03
N ASN A 358 15.56 -28.94 2.41
CA ASN A 358 15.77 -28.56 3.82
C ASN A 358 14.78 -27.49 4.28
N THR A 359 14.13 -26.77 3.38
CA THR A 359 13.08 -25.82 3.77
C THR A 359 11.78 -26.15 3.05
N ASP A 360 10.79 -26.59 3.83
CA ASP A 360 9.43 -26.94 3.43
C ASP A 360 8.50 -26.57 4.60
N ALA A 361 8.03 -25.33 4.62
CA ALA A 361 7.28 -24.76 5.73
C ALA A 361 6.04 -23.99 5.27
N GLN A 362 5.06 -23.86 6.15
CA GLN A 362 3.85 -23.10 5.93
C GLN A 362 3.98 -21.75 6.65
N LEU A 363 3.78 -20.67 5.90
CA LEU A 363 3.64 -19.30 6.41
C LEU A 363 2.16 -18.94 6.48
N GLN A 364 1.74 -18.34 7.57
CA GLN A 364 0.39 -17.82 7.74
C GLN A 364 0.40 -16.41 8.31
N GLY A 365 -0.76 -15.76 8.28
CA GLY A 365 -0.98 -14.47 8.90
C GLY A 365 -1.98 -13.60 8.14
N ARG A 366 -2.58 -12.66 8.86
CA ARG A 366 -3.48 -11.64 8.32
C ARG A 366 -2.91 -10.25 8.56
N ILE A 367 -2.98 -9.39 7.55
CA ILE A 367 -2.64 -7.98 7.71
C ILE A 367 -3.78 -7.28 8.45
N LEU A 368 -3.49 -6.74 9.63
CA LEU A 368 -4.39 -5.94 10.44
C LEU A 368 -3.94 -4.47 10.36
N GLY A 369 -4.75 -3.63 9.73
CA GLY A 369 -4.35 -2.30 9.27
C GLY A 369 -3.28 -2.39 8.17
N GLN A 370 -2.00 -2.48 8.55
CA GLN A 370 -0.87 -2.57 7.61
C GLN A 370 0.21 -3.58 8.04
N THR A 371 -0.04 -4.34 9.11
CA THR A 371 0.93 -5.25 9.72
C THR A 371 0.32 -6.62 10.01
N ILE A 372 1.08 -7.69 9.76
CA ILE A 372 0.82 -9.02 10.31
C ILE A 372 1.49 -9.07 11.68
N TYR A 373 0.69 -9.29 12.72
CA TYR A 373 1.15 -9.33 14.11
C TYR A 373 1.48 -10.75 14.54
N THR A 374 2.44 -10.89 15.44
CA THR A 374 2.83 -12.19 15.99
C THR A 374 1.90 -12.63 17.12
N GLY A 375 1.28 -11.68 17.82
CA GLY A 375 0.47 -11.95 19.00
C GLY A 375 1.29 -12.36 20.23
N ILE A 376 2.62 -12.18 20.18
CA ILE A 376 3.51 -12.51 21.29
C ILE A 376 3.44 -11.43 22.36
N SER A 377 3.24 -11.85 23.61
CA SER A 377 3.01 -10.98 24.76
C SER A 377 4.26 -10.78 25.61
N THR A 378 4.59 -9.52 25.91
CA THR A 378 5.71 -9.15 26.80
C THR A 378 5.22 -8.16 27.87
N GLY A 379 5.48 -8.47 29.14
CA GLY A 379 5.50 -7.53 30.28
C GLY A 379 4.47 -6.38 30.39
N GLY A 380 3.30 -6.46 29.74
CA GLY A 380 2.37 -5.33 29.59
C GLY A 380 1.38 -5.42 28.40
N GLY A 381 1.61 -6.29 27.42
CA GLY A 381 0.70 -6.54 26.28
C GLY A 381 1.38 -7.29 25.14
N SER A 382 0.62 -7.74 24.14
CA SER A 382 1.15 -8.22 22.85
C SER A 382 1.68 -7.09 21.97
N ASP A 383 2.46 -7.44 20.95
CA ASP A 383 2.85 -6.50 19.89
C ASP A 383 1.64 -5.79 19.27
N PHE A 384 0.53 -6.51 19.11
CA PHE A 384 -0.76 -5.96 18.71
C PHE A 384 -1.36 -5.00 19.75
N ASP A 385 -1.33 -5.35 21.04
CA ASP A 385 -1.88 -4.49 22.11
C ASP A 385 -1.13 -3.16 22.26
N LEU A 386 0.15 -3.13 21.88
CA LEU A 386 0.95 -1.90 21.83
C LEU A 386 0.49 -0.96 20.71
N ASP A 387 0.10 -1.52 19.56
CA ASP A 387 -0.39 -0.76 18.42
C ASP A 387 -1.87 -0.37 18.53
N TYR A 388 -2.69 -1.19 19.18
CA TYR A 388 -4.13 -0.96 19.33
C TYR A 388 -4.56 -1.03 20.80
N PRO A 389 -4.06 -0.13 21.65
CA PRO A 389 -4.36 -0.19 23.08
C PRO A 389 -5.86 0.05 23.33
N ASN A 390 -6.45 -0.79 24.19
CA ASN A 390 -7.87 -0.76 24.58
C ASN A 390 -8.86 -1.17 23.47
N THR A 391 -8.41 -1.82 22.40
CA THR A 391 -9.34 -2.50 21.50
C THR A 391 -9.93 -3.75 22.18
N ALA A 392 -11.19 -4.07 21.85
CA ALA A 392 -11.81 -5.33 22.26
C ALA A 392 -11.41 -6.50 21.36
N TYR A 393 -10.74 -6.22 20.25
CA TYR A 393 -10.30 -7.22 19.28
C TYR A 393 -9.13 -8.05 19.81
N THR A 394 -9.12 -9.33 19.49
CA THR A 394 -8.02 -10.26 19.82
C THR A 394 -7.61 -10.99 18.55
N VAL A 395 -6.29 -10.97 18.27
CA VAL A 395 -5.72 -11.66 17.11
C VAL A 395 -5.98 -13.16 17.20
N GLN A 396 -6.65 -13.71 16.20
CA GLN A 396 -6.98 -15.13 16.09
C GLN A 396 -5.75 -15.95 15.68
N GLY A 397 -5.79 -17.27 15.90
CA GLY A 397 -4.64 -18.14 15.65
C GLY A 397 -4.12 -18.08 14.21
N ASN A 398 -5.02 -18.17 13.23
CA ASN A 398 -4.73 -18.07 11.79
C ASN A 398 -4.35 -16.65 11.32
N GLU A 399 -4.61 -15.62 12.14
CA GLU A 399 -4.24 -14.23 11.84
C GLU A 399 -2.82 -13.91 12.28
N LYS A 400 -2.25 -14.70 13.19
CA LYS A 400 -0.88 -14.52 13.67
C LYS A 400 0.13 -14.84 12.57
N GLY A 401 1.14 -14.00 12.46
CA GLY A 401 2.28 -14.22 11.60
C GLY A 401 3.18 -15.30 12.17
N GLU A 402 3.14 -16.48 11.56
CA GLU A 402 3.82 -17.68 12.05
C GLU A 402 4.31 -18.53 10.88
N VAL A 403 5.46 -19.18 11.07
CA VAL A 403 6.01 -20.19 10.17
C VAL A 403 6.22 -21.50 10.92
N ALA A 404 5.69 -22.59 10.37
CA ALA A 404 5.82 -23.93 10.93
C ALA A 404 6.08 -24.98 9.83
N GLY A 405 6.79 -26.06 10.17
CA GLY A 405 7.25 -27.06 9.21
C GLY A 405 8.75 -27.28 9.28
N GLU A 406 9.42 -27.58 8.17
CA GLU A 406 10.87 -27.78 8.14
C GLU A 406 11.58 -26.49 7.66
N LEU A 407 12.48 -25.96 8.48
CA LEU A 407 13.33 -24.80 8.18
C LEU A 407 14.80 -25.21 8.26
N LEU A 408 15.52 -25.13 7.14
CA LEU A 408 16.93 -25.54 7.05
C LEU A 408 17.22 -26.90 7.71
N GLY A 409 16.42 -27.93 7.47
CA GLY A 409 16.62 -29.29 7.98
C GLY A 409 16.18 -29.50 9.44
N ARG A 410 15.45 -28.54 10.02
CA ARG A 410 14.94 -28.60 11.39
C ARG A 410 13.44 -28.37 11.42
N ALA A 411 12.74 -29.22 12.18
CA ALA A 411 11.34 -29.03 12.43
C ALA A 411 11.11 -27.81 13.34
N VAL A 412 10.08 -27.05 13.00
CA VAL A 412 9.50 -25.97 13.80
C VAL A 412 8.03 -26.37 14.02
N PRO A 413 7.60 -26.63 15.27
CA PRO A 413 6.29 -27.21 15.54
C PRO A 413 5.12 -26.34 15.09
N ARG A 414 3.98 -26.98 14.82
CA ARG A 414 2.72 -26.26 14.60
C ARG A 414 2.04 -25.95 15.94
N PRO A 415 1.27 -24.85 16.05
CA PRO A 415 0.55 -24.51 17.29
C PRO A 415 -0.35 -25.65 17.80
N ASP A 416 -0.87 -26.46 16.88
CA ASP A 416 -1.91 -27.46 17.14
C ASP A 416 -1.37 -28.86 17.51
N ASP A 417 -0.04 -29.06 17.52
CA ASP A 417 0.58 -30.38 17.71
C ASP A 417 0.53 -30.91 19.16
N GLY A 418 -0.03 -30.13 20.10
CA GLY A 418 -0.63 -30.66 21.33
C GLY A 418 0.32 -31.38 22.30
N ASP A 419 1.64 -31.22 22.18
CA ASP A 419 2.60 -31.72 23.16
C ASP A 419 2.92 -30.63 24.21
N PRO A 420 2.30 -30.66 25.40
CA PRO A 420 2.64 -29.74 26.49
C PRO A 420 4.04 -29.98 27.09
N GLY A 421 4.83 -30.91 26.53
CA GLY A 421 6.19 -31.24 26.94
C GLY A 421 7.33 -30.59 26.13
N THR A 422 7.05 -30.00 24.97
CA THR A 422 8.06 -29.27 24.15
C THR A 422 7.85 -27.76 24.34
N SER A 423 8.90 -27.01 24.70
CA SER A 423 8.86 -25.54 24.82
C SER A 423 8.89 -24.82 23.47
N GLU A 424 8.77 -25.55 22.38
CA GLU A 424 8.92 -25.06 21.02
C GLU A 424 7.61 -24.49 20.48
N SER A 425 7.69 -23.35 19.81
CA SER A 425 6.57 -22.65 19.17
C SER A 425 6.91 -22.37 17.70
N PRO A 426 5.93 -22.12 16.84
CA PRO A 426 6.18 -21.65 15.48
C PRO A 426 7.12 -20.45 15.47
N MET A 427 7.87 -20.27 14.39
CA MET A 427 8.70 -19.09 14.23
C MET A 427 7.79 -17.88 13.99
N PRO A 428 7.79 -16.87 14.88
CA PRO A 428 6.97 -15.68 14.69
C PRO A 428 7.53 -14.81 13.58
N VAL A 429 6.64 -14.38 12.69
CA VAL A 429 6.95 -13.55 11.54
C VAL A 429 6.11 -12.28 11.58
N ARG A 430 6.75 -11.15 11.30
CA ARG A 430 6.09 -9.89 11.03
C ARG A 430 6.00 -9.68 9.53
N GLY A 431 4.84 -9.25 9.07
CA GLY A 431 4.64 -8.70 7.74
C GLY A 431 4.30 -7.22 7.85
N THR A 432 4.85 -6.34 7.02
CA THR A 432 4.50 -4.92 7.04
C THR A 432 4.46 -4.35 5.63
N LYS A 433 3.39 -3.63 5.29
CA LYS A 433 3.29 -2.88 4.02
C LYS A 433 4.27 -1.71 4.02
N THR A 434 5.37 -1.76 3.29
CA THR A 434 6.42 -0.72 3.30
C THR A 434 6.17 0.39 2.28
N GLY A 435 5.34 0.17 1.27
CA GLY A 435 5.01 1.17 0.25
C GLY A 435 3.64 0.95 -0.37
N SER A 436 2.97 2.05 -0.72
CA SER A 436 1.68 2.07 -1.42
C SER A 436 1.88 2.37 -2.91
N VAL A 437 0.93 1.92 -3.74
CA VAL A 437 0.87 2.29 -5.17
C VAL A 437 -0.11 3.43 -5.40
N GLU A 438 0.01 4.08 -6.55
CA GLU A 438 -0.85 5.21 -6.92
C GLU A 438 -2.29 4.76 -7.23
N ILE A 439 -3.11 5.75 -7.52
CA ILE A 439 -4.38 5.95 -6.87
C ILE A 439 -5.53 5.67 -7.86
N ALA A 440 -5.31 5.97 -9.13
CA ALA A 440 -6.11 5.53 -10.26
C ALA A 440 -5.21 5.72 -11.46
N LEU A 441 -5.00 4.67 -12.26
CA LEU A 441 -4.22 4.80 -13.47
C LEU A 441 -5.09 5.50 -14.52
N ASP A 442 -4.58 6.55 -15.13
CA ASP A 442 -5.20 7.19 -16.28
C ASP A 442 -5.32 6.16 -17.41
N ALA A 443 -6.56 5.82 -17.77
CA ALA A 443 -6.85 4.78 -18.74
C ALA A 443 -6.25 5.07 -20.12
N SER A 444 -6.11 6.34 -20.50
CA SER A 444 -5.57 6.74 -21.80
C SER A 444 -4.04 6.59 -21.86
N VAL A 445 -3.35 6.96 -20.78
CA VAL A 445 -1.90 6.75 -20.64
C VAL A 445 -1.62 5.26 -20.51
N LEU A 446 -2.40 4.53 -19.71
CA LEU A 446 -2.25 3.09 -19.54
C LEU A 446 -2.44 2.34 -20.87
N ALA A 447 -3.46 2.69 -21.66
CA ALA A 447 -3.69 2.09 -22.97
C ALA A 447 -2.50 2.29 -23.94
N SER A 448 -1.71 3.35 -23.74
CA SER A 448 -0.56 3.68 -24.58
C SER A 448 0.69 2.86 -24.22
N VAL A 449 0.75 2.23 -23.04
CA VAL A 449 1.86 1.36 -22.63
C VAL A 449 1.56 -0.14 -22.81
N VAL A 450 0.34 -0.51 -23.20
CA VAL A 450 -0.02 -1.92 -23.44
C VAL A 450 0.80 -2.50 -24.60
N GLY A 451 1.51 -3.60 -24.37
CA GLY A 451 2.34 -4.23 -25.38
C GLY A 451 3.43 -5.13 -24.82
N ASP A 452 4.24 -5.66 -25.73
CA ASP A 452 5.41 -6.49 -25.42
C ASP A 452 6.69 -5.65 -25.47
N TYR A 453 7.59 -5.88 -24.51
CA TYR A 453 8.83 -5.14 -24.32
C TYR A 453 10.00 -6.10 -24.14
N ARG A 454 11.09 -5.82 -24.84
CA ARG A 454 12.37 -6.50 -24.68
C ARG A 454 13.17 -5.87 -23.55
N VAL A 455 13.72 -6.71 -22.68
CA VAL A 455 14.51 -6.29 -21.53
C VAL A 455 15.84 -7.03 -21.49
N SER A 456 16.91 -6.29 -21.27
CA SER A 456 18.25 -6.81 -21.00
C SER A 456 18.79 -6.12 -19.75
N LEU A 457 19.36 -6.91 -18.82
CA LEU A 457 19.95 -6.38 -17.60
C LEU A 457 21.44 -6.16 -17.82
N MET A 458 21.93 -4.94 -17.65
CA MET A 458 23.33 -4.59 -17.82
C MET A 458 24.06 -4.61 -16.48
N ARG A 459 25.26 -5.19 -16.42
CA ARG A 459 26.13 -5.24 -15.23
C ARG A 459 27.51 -4.65 -15.51
N PRO A 460 28.24 -4.18 -14.49
CA PRO A 460 29.64 -3.78 -14.64
C PRO A 460 30.49 -4.88 -15.28
N CYS A 461 31.31 -4.52 -16.26
CA CYS A 461 32.31 -5.44 -16.81
C CYS A 461 33.53 -5.53 -15.88
N VAL A 462 33.81 -6.74 -15.36
CA VAL A 462 34.87 -6.98 -14.37
C VAL A 462 35.80 -8.13 -14.76
N GLY A 463 36.61 -7.93 -15.79
CA GLY A 463 37.81 -8.75 -16.04
C GLY A 463 37.59 -10.19 -16.50
N GLU A 464 36.39 -10.53 -16.98
CA GLU A 464 36.09 -11.83 -17.59
C GLU A 464 36.25 -11.73 -19.11
N SER A 465 37.20 -12.47 -19.70
CA SER A 465 37.39 -12.56 -21.16
C SER A 465 36.64 -13.74 -21.79
N ASP A 466 35.92 -14.53 -20.99
CA ASP A 466 35.68 -15.95 -21.33
C ASP A 466 34.22 -16.30 -21.69
N ASP A 467 33.28 -15.35 -21.66
CA ASP A 467 31.83 -15.66 -21.78
C ASP A 467 31.19 -15.15 -23.09
N GLY A 468 31.99 -14.70 -24.06
CA GLY A 468 31.51 -14.39 -25.42
C GLY A 468 30.70 -13.10 -25.59
N SER A 469 30.15 -12.49 -24.53
CA SER A 469 29.61 -11.13 -24.56
C SER A 469 30.72 -10.09 -24.38
N GLU A 470 30.98 -9.29 -25.42
CA GLU A 470 31.99 -8.24 -25.38
C GLU A 470 31.55 -7.09 -24.45
N CYS A 471 32.46 -6.61 -23.61
CA CYS A 471 32.18 -5.44 -22.80
C CYS A 471 32.07 -4.20 -23.69
N GLU A 472 31.04 -3.41 -23.45
CA GLU A 472 30.76 -2.17 -24.18
C GLU A 472 30.88 -0.95 -23.27
N SER A 473 31.04 0.23 -23.87
CA SER A 473 31.12 1.47 -23.08
C SER A 473 29.76 1.80 -22.49
N ILE A 474 29.75 2.17 -21.20
CA ILE A 474 28.52 2.64 -20.54
C ILE A 474 28.02 3.90 -21.27
N PRO A 475 26.76 3.93 -21.76
CA PRO A 475 26.15 5.15 -22.30
C PRO A 475 26.15 6.28 -21.28
N ASN A 476 26.36 7.53 -21.69
CA ASN A 476 26.31 8.71 -20.79
C ASN A 476 26.98 8.49 -19.41
N PRO A 477 28.27 8.10 -19.37
CA PRO A 477 28.91 7.59 -18.15
C PRO A 477 28.94 8.62 -17.01
N THR A 478 28.84 9.92 -17.30
CA THR A 478 28.79 10.99 -16.29
C THR A 478 27.50 10.99 -15.45
N LEU A 479 26.43 10.35 -15.93
CA LEU A 479 25.14 10.26 -15.25
C LEU A 479 24.88 8.85 -14.71
N GLU A 480 25.28 7.82 -15.47
CA GLU A 480 25.07 6.41 -15.11
C GLU A 480 25.98 5.94 -13.97
N ILE A 481 27.24 6.41 -13.94
CA ILE A 481 28.20 6.11 -12.88
C ILE A 481 27.86 6.95 -11.64
N GLY A 482 27.68 6.30 -10.51
CA GLY A 482 27.13 6.87 -9.27
C GLY A 482 25.63 6.65 -9.11
N ALA A 483 24.91 6.35 -10.20
CA ALA A 483 23.47 6.06 -10.17
C ALA A 483 23.17 4.56 -10.29
N ASN A 484 23.50 3.95 -11.42
CA ASN A 484 23.30 2.50 -11.68
C ASN A 484 24.57 1.69 -11.41
N TYR A 485 25.73 2.33 -11.53
CA TYR A 485 27.02 1.69 -11.37
C TYR A 485 27.86 2.35 -10.28
N PRO A 486 28.62 1.59 -9.48
CA PRO A 486 29.63 2.18 -8.62
C PRO A 486 30.79 2.77 -9.45
N GLU A 487 31.49 3.78 -8.95
CA GLU A 487 32.67 4.35 -9.62
C GLU A 487 33.79 3.33 -9.83
N SER A 488 34.03 2.49 -8.82
CA SER A 488 34.98 1.39 -8.87
C SER A 488 34.53 0.23 -7.99
N ILE A 489 34.99 -0.97 -8.30
CA ILE A 489 34.82 -2.15 -7.45
C ILE A 489 36.20 -2.60 -7.01
N THR A 490 36.42 -2.61 -5.70
CA THR A 490 37.65 -3.13 -5.09
C THR A 490 37.36 -4.42 -4.34
N ARG A 491 38.10 -5.48 -4.65
CA ARG A 491 38.05 -6.78 -3.95
C ARG A 491 39.46 -7.34 -3.80
N GLY A 492 39.84 -7.62 -2.56
CA GLY A 492 41.20 -8.07 -2.23
C GLY A 492 42.24 -7.03 -2.63
N SER A 493 43.12 -7.40 -3.55
CA SER A 493 44.19 -6.54 -4.08
C SER A 493 43.84 -5.88 -5.42
N THR A 494 42.68 -6.20 -5.98
CA THR A 494 42.27 -5.76 -7.32
C THR A 494 41.21 -4.67 -7.22
N THR A 495 41.44 -3.58 -7.95
CA THR A 495 40.48 -2.49 -8.16
C THR A 495 40.21 -2.37 -9.65
N VAL A 496 38.93 -2.32 -10.02
CA VAL A 496 38.47 -2.08 -11.39
C VAL A 496 37.65 -0.81 -11.39
N ASP A 497 38.07 0.17 -12.19
CA ASP A 497 37.29 1.38 -12.46
C ASP A 497 36.19 1.07 -13.46
N ILE A 498 34.94 1.40 -13.12
CA ILE A 498 33.80 1.01 -13.93
C ILE A 498 33.59 2.06 -15.02
N THR A 499 33.82 1.65 -16.26
CA THR A 499 33.63 2.47 -17.47
C THR A 499 32.95 1.70 -18.59
N THR A 500 32.77 0.40 -18.40
CA THR A 500 32.19 -0.52 -19.37
C THR A 500 31.18 -1.44 -18.68
N GLU A 501 30.19 -1.86 -19.44
CA GLU A 501 29.12 -2.75 -19.03
C GLU A 501 29.06 -3.96 -19.96
N ARG A 502 28.28 -4.95 -19.56
CA ARG A 502 27.93 -6.12 -20.38
C ARG A 502 26.58 -6.66 -19.92
N VAL A 503 25.96 -7.49 -20.74
CA VAL A 503 24.70 -8.15 -20.36
C VAL A 503 24.93 -9.10 -19.17
N ARG A 504 24.01 -9.09 -18.22
CA ARG A 504 23.89 -10.04 -17.11
C ARG A 504 23.06 -11.21 -17.60
N GLU A 505 23.66 -12.37 -17.63
CA GLU A 505 22.95 -13.64 -17.82
C GLU A 505 22.38 -14.11 -16.47
N ASP A 506 21.26 -14.83 -16.48
CA ASP A 506 20.72 -15.50 -15.29
C ASP A 506 21.31 -16.90 -15.05
N GLU A 507 20.72 -17.68 -14.13
CA GLU A 507 21.18 -19.04 -13.81
C GLU A 507 21.01 -20.05 -14.96
N ASN A 508 20.29 -19.69 -16.03
CA ASN A 508 20.02 -20.51 -17.21
C ASN A 508 20.69 -19.97 -18.48
N ASP A 509 21.71 -19.10 -18.33
CA ASP A 509 22.41 -18.42 -19.41
C ASP A 509 21.46 -17.57 -20.30
N LEU A 510 20.36 -17.08 -19.73
CA LEU A 510 19.43 -16.18 -20.43
C LEU A 510 19.88 -14.72 -20.29
N ALA A 511 20.16 -14.08 -21.41
CA ALA A 511 20.63 -12.69 -21.47
C ALA A 511 19.50 -11.65 -21.56
N ASP A 512 18.44 -11.99 -22.32
CA ASP A 512 17.33 -11.11 -22.57
C ASP A 512 16.01 -11.82 -22.30
N PHE A 513 14.99 -11.05 -21.95
CA PHE A 513 13.63 -11.56 -21.74
C PHE A 513 12.59 -10.55 -22.21
N CYS A 514 11.35 -11.02 -22.32
CA CYS A 514 10.23 -10.20 -22.72
C CYS A 514 9.25 -9.99 -21.56
N LEU A 515 8.72 -8.78 -21.47
CA LEU A 515 7.64 -8.39 -20.57
C LEU A 515 6.41 -8.02 -21.39
N SER A 516 5.23 -8.45 -20.97
CA SER A 516 3.95 -8.05 -21.55
C SER A 516 3.19 -7.20 -20.54
N ILE A 517 2.75 -6.00 -20.93
CA ILE A 517 1.96 -5.10 -20.09
C ILE A 517 0.50 -5.17 -20.54
N GLY A 518 -0.38 -5.57 -19.61
CA GLY A 518 -1.82 -5.69 -19.82
C GLY A 518 -2.58 -4.38 -19.66
N SER A 519 -3.82 -4.34 -20.15
CA SER A 519 -4.71 -3.16 -20.05
C SER A 519 -5.17 -2.87 -18.62
N ASP A 520 -5.01 -3.83 -17.71
CA ASP A 520 -5.23 -3.70 -16.27
C ASP A 520 -3.98 -3.21 -15.52
N GLY A 521 -2.88 -2.98 -16.24
CA GLY A 521 -1.60 -2.57 -15.67
C GLY A 521 -0.81 -3.71 -15.04
N LEU A 522 -1.24 -4.97 -15.16
CA LEU A 522 -0.42 -6.11 -14.75
C LEU A 522 0.72 -6.34 -15.75
N ILE A 523 1.88 -6.72 -15.23
CA ILE A 523 3.06 -7.01 -16.04
C ILE A 523 3.41 -8.48 -15.88
N THR A 524 3.53 -9.17 -17.01
CA THR A 524 3.84 -10.60 -17.07
C THR A 524 5.12 -10.89 -17.85
N ALA A 525 5.73 -12.04 -17.59
CA ALA A 525 6.83 -12.59 -18.38
C ALA A 525 6.46 -14.00 -18.87
N GLY A 526 6.90 -14.35 -20.09
CA GLY A 526 6.83 -15.71 -20.58
C GLY A 526 7.98 -16.58 -20.06
N ASP A 527 7.83 -17.89 -20.22
CA ASP A 527 8.85 -18.85 -19.83
C ASP A 527 10.11 -18.70 -20.70
N ASN A 528 11.28 -18.84 -20.09
CA ASN A 528 12.59 -18.79 -20.74
C ASN A 528 12.80 -17.53 -21.61
N GLY A 529 12.29 -16.39 -21.15
CA GLY A 529 12.47 -15.09 -21.80
C GLY A 529 11.57 -14.82 -23.00
N ALA A 530 10.64 -15.72 -23.33
CA ALA A 530 9.64 -15.48 -24.37
C ALA A 530 8.62 -14.41 -23.94
N CYS A 531 7.96 -13.75 -24.90
CA CYS A 531 6.78 -12.93 -24.61
C CYS A 531 5.60 -13.81 -24.21
N GLY A 532 4.77 -13.33 -23.30
CA GLY A 532 3.59 -14.06 -22.86
C GLY A 532 3.19 -13.78 -21.42
N THR A 533 2.12 -14.46 -21.00
CA THR A 533 1.43 -14.23 -19.73
C THR A 533 1.60 -15.40 -18.75
N ALA A 534 2.71 -16.14 -18.85
CA ALA A 534 2.93 -17.33 -18.04
C ALA A 534 3.11 -16.98 -16.55
N ASN A 535 3.85 -15.91 -16.29
CA ASN A 535 4.24 -15.50 -14.94
C ASN A 535 3.91 -14.03 -14.71
N GLU A 536 3.06 -13.72 -13.74
CA GLU A 536 2.90 -12.34 -13.26
C GLU A 536 4.16 -11.92 -12.49
N VAL A 537 4.73 -10.76 -12.83
CA VAL A 537 6.03 -10.31 -12.32
C VAL A 537 6.06 -8.84 -11.90
N GLY A 538 4.97 -8.09 -12.07
CA GLY A 538 4.92 -6.70 -11.66
C GLY A 538 3.63 -5.99 -12.02
N MET A 539 3.64 -4.68 -11.84
CA MET A 539 2.52 -3.81 -12.17
C MET A 539 2.95 -2.39 -12.53
N VAL A 540 2.11 -1.71 -13.30
CA VAL A 540 2.10 -0.26 -13.41
C VAL A 540 1.63 0.31 -12.08
N THR A 541 2.47 1.15 -11.48
CA THR A 541 2.23 1.71 -10.14
C THR A 541 1.68 3.13 -10.19
N ARG A 542 1.92 3.85 -11.29
CA ARG A 542 1.50 5.24 -11.49
C ARG A 542 1.46 5.61 -12.97
N THR A 543 0.51 6.44 -13.36
CA THR A 543 0.45 7.09 -14.68
C THR A 543 0.64 8.58 -14.52
N LEU A 544 1.40 9.22 -15.41
CA LEU A 544 1.67 10.65 -15.36
C LEU A 544 1.26 11.32 -16.69
N PRO A 545 -0.02 11.72 -16.84
CA PRO A 545 -0.55 12.29 -18.08
C PRO A 545 0.21 13.52 -18.58
N ASP A 546 0.62 14.41 -17.68
CA ASP A 546 1.33 15.66 -18.01
C ASP A 546 2.68 15.42 -18.72
N SER A 547 3.23 14.22 -18.55
CA SER A 547 4.55 13.81 -19.02
C SER A 547 4.50 12.54 -19.86
N ASN A 548 3.29 12.13 -20.25
CA ASN A 548 3.00 10.92 -21.03
C ASN A 548 3.90 9.71 -20.65
N SER A 549 3.91 9.33 -19.38
CA SER A 549 4.79 8.27 -18.88
C SER A 549 4.14 7.46 -17.77
N VAL A 550 4.69 6.28 -17.51
CA VAL A 550 4.18 5.38 -16.46
C VAL A 550 5.29 4.86 -15.58
N ASN A 551 5.06 4.82 -14.26
CA ASN A 551 5.97 4.16 -13.33
C ASN A 551 5.61 2.68 -13.25
N VAL A 552 6.62 1.83 -13.26
CA VAL A 552 6.48 0.38 -13.13
C VAL A 552 7.32 -0.12 -11.95
N PHE A 553 6.81 -1.17 -11.32
CA PHE A 553 7.55 -1.94 -10.33
C PHE A 553 7.49 -3.40 -10.72
N LEU A 554 8.67 -4.02 -10.84
CA LEU A 554 8.84 -5.43 -11.18
C LEU A 554 9.57 -6.14 -10.05
N ARG A 555 9.08 -7.32 -9.73
CA ARG A 555 9.77 -8.29 -8.89
C ARG A 555 9.68 -9.64 -9.58
N LEU A 556 10.77 -10.10 -10.18
CA LEU A 556 10.82 -11.33 -10.98
C LEU A 556 10.82 -12.58 -10.08
N ALA A 557 9.92 -12.67 -9.11
CA ALA A 557 9.76 -13.79 -8.18
C ALA A 557 8.34 -14.38 -8.26
N PRO A 558 7.91 -14.93 -9.41
CA PRO A 558 6.55 -15.43 -9.62
C PRO A 558 6.20 -16.66 -8.77
N GLY A 559 7.21 -17.32 -8.20
CA GLY A 559 7.09 -18.51 -7.35
C GLY A 559 8.35 -19.36 -7.45
N LEU A 560 8.81 -19.95 -6.34
CA LEU A 560 10.03 -20.76 -6.34
C LEU A 560 9.88 -22.08 -7.12
N ASP A 561 8.65 -22.58 -7.22
CA ASP A 561 8.25 -23.76 -8.00
C ASP A 561 8.37 -23.57 -9.52
N VAL A 562 8.29 -22.32 -10.00
CA VAL A 562 8.43 -21.96 -11.42
C VAL A 562 9.76 -21.27 -11.74
N ARG A 563 10.64 -21.12 -10.74
CA ARG A 563 11.95 -20.46 -10.85
C ARG A 563 12.78 -20.92 -12.05
N GLY A 564 12.80 -22.22 -12.32
CA GLY A 564 13.61 -22.81 -13.39
C GLY A 564 13.24 -22.39 -14.82
N VAL A 565 12.11 -21.70 -15.00
CA VAL A 565 11.70 -21.11 -16.29
C VAL A 565 11.45 -19.60 -16.21
N ALA A 566 11.51 -19.02 -15.02
CA ALA A 566 11.29 -17.60 -14.80
C ALA A 566 12.57 -16.80 -15.09
N PRO A 567 12.55 -15.81 -15.99
CA PRO A 567 13.75 -15.06 -16.37
C PRO A 567 14.28 -14.22 -15.21
N HIS A 568 15.60 -14.24 -15.00
CA HIS A 568 16.31 -13.41 -14.00
C HIS A 568 15.64 -13.40 -12.61
N TYR A 569 15.32 -14.58 -12.10
CA TYR A 569 14.55 -14.75 -10.88
C TYR A 569 15.04 -13.88 -9.70
N ASN A 570 14.10 -13.34 -8.94
CA ASN A 570 14.26 -12.45 -7.77
C ASN A 570 14.86 -11.05 -8.05
N VAL A 571 15.14 -10.69 -9.31
CA VAL A 571 15.52 -9.30 -9.64
C VAL A 571 14.36 -8.34 -9.35
N GLU A 572 14.69 -7.21 -8.75
CA GLU A 572 13.80 -6.06 -8.61
C GLU A 572 14.17 -4.97 -9.61
N ILE A 573 13.15 -4.37 -10.23
CA ILE A 573 13.30 -3.25 -11.17
C ILE A 573 12.27 -2.19 -10.83
N GLN A 574 12.71 -0.94 -10.78
CA GLN A 574 11.86 0.23 -10.62
C GLN A 574 12.23 1.25 -11.68
N GLY A 575 11.25 1.71 -12.44
CA GLY A 575 11.49 2.65 -13.53
C GLY A 575 10.25 3.37 -14.00
N ARG A 576 10.46 4.37 -14.85
CA ARG A 576 9.43 5.16 -15.51
C ARG A 576 9.61 5.02 -17.01
N ILE A 577 8.61 4.45 -17.67
CA ILE A 577 8.57 4.28 -19.12
C ILE A 577 8.16 5.62 -19.74
N ASP A 578 9.01 6.13 -20.62
CA ASP A 578 8.80 7.36 -21.38
C ASP A 578 8.06 7.02 -22.69
N LEU A 579 6.76 7.34 -22.78
CA LEU A 579 5.96 7.01 -23.98
C LEU A 579 6.15 8.02 -25.12
N ASP A 580 6.82 9.15 -24.85
CA ASP A 580 7.24 10.10 -25.89
C ASP A 580 8.61 9.73 -26.48
N GLY A 581 9.35 8.86 -25.79
CA GLY A 581 10.65 8.36 -26.18
C GLY A 581 10.59 7.38 -27.36
N THR A 582 11.67 7.32 -28.15
CA THR A 582 11.77 6.33 -29.24
C THR A 582 11.89 4.93 -28.64
N CYS A 583 11.00 4.01 -29.04
CA CYS A 583 10.89 2.65 -28.50
C CYS A 583 10.42 2.56 -27.03
N SER A 584 9.83 3.62 -26.49
CA SER A 584 9.32 3.66 -25.10
C SER A 584 10.36 3.21 -24.05
N PRO A 585 11.52 3.89 -23.94
CA PRO A 585 12.59 3.51 -23.03
C PRO A 585 12.19 3.69 -21.56
N MET A 586 12.88 2.97 -20.67
CA MET A 586 12.63 3.05 -19.23
C MET A 586 13.78 3.71 -18.48
N TYR A 587 13.46 4.77 -17.73
CA TYR A 587 14.41 5.56 -16.95
C TYR A 587 14.18 5.45 -15.44
N ARG A 588 15.13 5.92 -14.64
CA ARG A 588 14.98 5.91 -13.17
C ARG A 588 13.83 6.80 -12.72
N LEU A 589 13.22 6.41 -11.60
CA LEU A 589 12.20 7.22 -10.94
C LEU A 589 12.78 8.57 -10.44
N GLY A 590 11.89 9.56 -10.34
CA GLY A 590 12.20 10.94 -9.95
C GLY A 590 12.43 11.85 -11.15
N ASP A 591 11.84 13.06 -11.12
CA ASP A 591 11.76 13.93 -12.30
C ASP A 591 13.13 14.29 -12.87
N ALA A 592 14.09 14.67 -12.02
CA ALA A 592 15.44 14.98 -12.49
C ALA A 592 16.13 13.79 -13.16
N ASN A 593 15.99 12.58 -12.61
CA ASN A 593 16.63 11.39 -13.19
C ASN A 593 15.96 10.97 -14.51
N PHE A 594 14.64 11.15 -14.59
CA PHE A 594 13.85 10.88 -15.79
C PHE A 594 14.19 11.87 -16.91
N ASP A 595 14.23 13.16 -16.58
CA ASP A 595 14.60 14.24 -17.52
C ASP A 595 16.05 14.09 -18.01
N ASP A 596 16.96 13.66 -17.14
CA ASP A 596 18.35 13.35 -17.47
C ASP A 596 18.51 12.01 -18.24
N GLN A 597 17.41 11.29 -18.48
CA GLN A 597 17.37 10.01 -19.21
C GLN A 597 18.33 8.96 -18.65
N ILE A 598 18.48 8.91 -17.33
CA ILE A 598 19.28 7.88 -16.66
C ILE A 598 18.48 6.57 -16.73
N ARG A 599 19.05 5.51 -17.33
CA ARG A 599 18.34 4.22 -17.48
C ARG A 599 17.85 3.69 -16.14
N ALA A 600 16.70 3.03 -16.11
CA ALA A 600 16.21 2.40 -14.90
C ALA A 600 17.25 1.42 -14.31
N GLY A 601 17.22 1.26 -12.99
CA GLY A 601 18.13 0.38 -12.28
C GLY A 601 17.48 -0.96 -11.95
N TRP A 602 18.28 -2.02 -11.91
CA TRP A 602 17.89 -3.31 -11.35
C TRP A 602 18.75 -3.66 -10.14
N VAL A 603 18.21 -4.48 -9.23
CA VAL A 603 18.91 -4.95 -8.03
C VAL A 603 18.62 -6.44 -7.79
N ASP A 604 19.65 -7.20 -7.45
CA ASP A 604 19.56 -8.57 -6.91
C ASP A 604 20.67 -8.79 -5.88
N LEU A 605 20.32 -8.75 -4.60
CA LEU A 605 21.31 -8.88 -3.53
C LEU A 605 21.46 -10.32 -3.00
N GLN A 606 20.53 -11.21 -3.33
CA GLN A 606 20.28 -12.40 -2.51
C GLN A 606 20.18 -13.69 -3.31
N PHE A 607 19.87 -13.66 -4.60
CA PHE A 607 19.64 -14.86 -5.39
C PHE A 607 20.83 -15.21 -6.28
N LEU A 608 20.99 -14.56 -7.43
CA LEU A 608 22.05 -14.93 -8.39
C LEU A 608 23.46 -14.74 -7.81
N PRO A 609 23.78 -13.66 -7.05
CA PRO A 609 25.07 -13.58 -6.38
C PRO A 609 25.34 -14.74 -5.41
N ALA A 610 24.29 -15.27 -4.76
CA ALA A 610 24.45 -16.41 -3.85
C ALA A 610 24.78 -17.71 -4.61
N ILE A 611 24.17 -17.93 -5.78
CA ILE A 611 24.53 -19.03 -6.70
C ILE A 611 25.97 -18.88 -7.17
N GLN A 612 26.38 -17.68 -7.59
CA GLN A 612 27.77 -17.45 -8.02
C GLN A 612 28.77 -17.78 -6.91
N ARG A 613 28.44 -17.41 -5.66
CA ARG A 613 29.27 -17.66 -4.49
C ARG A 613 29.40 -19.15 -4.16
N SER A 614 28.35 -19.95 -4.36
CA SER A 614 28.45 -21.41 -4.12
C SER A 614 29.38 -22.10 -5.12
N GLY A 615 29.53 -21.53 -6.31
CA GLY A 615 30.43 -22.01 -7.37
C GLY A 615 31.91 -21.62 -7.23
N TRP A 616 32.30 -20.88 -6.18
CA TRP A 616 33.69 -20.42 -6.02
C TRP A 616 34.69 -21.58 -5.88
N SER A 617 35.86 -21.40 -6.51
CA SER A 617 36.97 -22.36 -6.48
C SER A 617 37.52 -22.62 -5.08
N SER A 618 37.42 -21.64 -4.18
CA SER A 618 37.73 -21.77 -2.75
C SER A 618 36.81 -20.88 -1.92
N GLN A 619 36.08 -21.48 -0.97
CA GLN A 619 35.23 -20.73 -0.03
C GLN A 619 36.07 -19.95 1.01
N GLU A 620 37.23 -20.48 1.41
CA GLU A 620 38.09 -19.85 2.43
C GLU A 620 38.93 -18.69 1.88
N SER A 621 39.31 -18.77 0.60
CA SER A 621 40.13 -17.76 -0.06
C SER A 621 39.76 -17.61 -1.54
N PRO A 622 38.54 -17.11 -1.82
CA PRO A 622 38.08 -16.92 -3.20
C PRO A 622 38.96 -15.89 -3.91
N ALA A 623 39.17 -16.09 -5.21
CA ALA A 623 39.98 -15.22 -6.05
C ALA A 623 39.38 -13.81 -6.14
N ASP A 624 40.23 -12.80 -6.35
CA ASP A 624 39.77 -11.41 -6.49
C ASP A 624 38.73 -11.27 -7.62
N LEU A 625 38.94 -11.98 -8.75
CA LEU A 625 38.01 -12.01 -9.87
C LEU A 625 36.62 -12.55 -9.48
N GLU A 626 36.56 -13.69 -8.79
CA GLU A 626 35.28 -14.27 -8.31
C GLU A 626 34.49 -13.30 -7.44
N ARG A 627 35.19 -12.54 -6.60
CA ARG A 627 34.58 -11.51 -5.74
C ARG A 627 34.13 -10.28 -6.52
N LEU A 628 34.88 -9.89 -7.56
CA LEU A 628 34.50 -8.78 -8.44
C LEU A 628 33.23 -9.14 -9.22
N VAL A 629 33.16 -10.35 -9.77
CA VAL A 629 32.01 -10.88 -10.50
C VAL A 629 30.79 -10.94 -9.60
N PHE A 630 30.94 -11.49 -8.39
CA PHE A 630 29.89 -11.46 -7.36
C PHE A 630 29.34 -10.04 -7.14
N ALA A 631 30.21 -9.03 -7.03
CA ALA A 631 29.80 -7.65 -6.83
C ALA A 631 29.10 -7.05 -8.06
N SER A 632 29.55 -7.41 -9.27
CA SER A 632 28.91 -6.95 -10.52
C SER A 632 27.48 -7.47 -10.70
N LEU A 633 27.15 -8.61 -10.10
CA LEU A 633 25.83 -9.25 -10.22
C LEU A 633 24.75 -8.64 -9.31
N GLN A 634 25.11 -7.63 -8.50
CA GLN A 634 24.21 -7.08 -7.46
C GLN A 634 23.31 -5.95 -7.95
N SER A 635 23.78 -5.17 -8.92
CA SER A 635 23.03 -4.04 -9.48
C SER A 635 23.59 -3.60 -10.83
N GLY A 636 22.77 -2.87 -11.59
CA GLY A 636 23.20 -2.23 -12.82
C GLY A 636 22.03 -1.53 -13.52
N ALA A 637 22.18 -1.25 -14.81
CA ALA A 637 21.18 -0.55 -15.61
C ALA A 637 20.27 -1.53 -16.37
N VAL A 638 19.07 -1.08 -16.71
CA VAL A 638 18.11 -1.82 -17.54
C VAL A 638 18.10 -1.23 -18.93
N GLN A 639 18.29 -2.08 -19.94
CA GLN A 639 17.95 -1.76 -21.32
C GLN A 639 16.53 -2.26 -21.57
N PHE A 640 15.65 -1.34 -21.97
CA PHE A 640 14.21 -1.58 -22.11
C PHE A 640 13.72 -0.91 -23.38
N ALA A 641 12.98 -1.66 -24.20
CA ALA A 641 12.39 -1.15 -25.43
C ALA A 641 11.17 -1.98 -25.83
N GLU A 642 10.27 -1.41 -26.63
CA GLU A 642 9.22 -2.17 -27.32
C GLU A 642 9.81 -3.34 -28.12
N GLU A 643 9.14 -4.50 -28.11
CA GLU A 643 9.57 -5.69 -28.82
C GLU A 643 9.68 -5.43 -30.33
N GLY A 644 10.82 -5.78 -30.92
CA GLY A 644 11.13 -5.49 -32.33
C GLY A 644 11.70 -4.09 -32.60
N CYS A 645 11.85 -3.28 -31.54
CA CYS A 645 12.58 -2.01 -31.58
C CYS A 645 14.04 -2.24 -31.16
N ILE A 646 14.96 -1.43 -31.70
CA ILE A 646 16.35 -1.40 -31.24
C ILE A 646 16.52 -0.04 -30.54
N PRO A 647 16.70 -0.02 -29.21
CA PRO A 647 16.84 1.22 -28.44
C PRO A 647 18.06 2.05 -28.83
#